data_AF-A0A1Q3ML67-F1
#
_entry.id   AF-A0A1Q3ML67-F1
#
_cell.length_a   1.000
_cell.length_b   1.000
_cell.length_c   1.000
_cell.angle_alpha   90.00
_cell.angle_beta   90.00
_cell.angle_gamma   90.00
#
_symmetry.space_group_name_H-M   'P 1'
#
loop_
_entity.id
_entity.type
_entity.pdbx_description
1 polymer ?
#
loop_
_entity_poly.entity_id
_entity_poly.type
_entity_poly.pdbx_seq_one_letter_code
_entity_poly.pdbx_strand_id
1 'polypeptide(L)'
;MSRGFGCIGVVTLCSLGFGQIDEEYSKKIREYTTEPFFLTDLVDTLPSSKTVPTPEKYLGYVVGAPNVLTYASKCADYLRELEKKSKRVKVVSLGRSEEGREMVVAIISDEANLENINRLRTYNHFLGDPRDLFNYKRGEKMASGSSPGSDPSDWSDRDRKADEIIDKALPFYWATGGMHAPESGPPEMIMELAYRLAVSETPMIKEIRKNSVVMLTPVLDVDGRERVVDLYRYRKANPDKPEIPLVYWGHYVAHDDNRDGMTLSLQLSKALTKTWLEYKPLVFHDLHESVPYLYISTGTGPYNAWVDPILIDEWHMLAYNEVNEMTKRGVPGVWTHGFYDGWSPSYGFMVANGHNGIGRFYETFSGGGADTGIRSSVSSSTRDWYRPNPPFPRVRWSIRNNVNVMQSALLTGMYKVAHERKTFMKNFYLKSKRSILKARAEGPAAYIFPADEKHPDQQAMLLKLLMAQGVEVHKLTRPTLLKEGTFLANSYVVRMDQPYSRMADMMLDQQYYNPNDPRSYDDTGWQFGPLFNVSTIRTNDTKVLDSAMELTTDFESVKGPGQGISARIALVHTWTSTQDEGWYRLALDQLGVNYKYVSVHELRDTADLRAKYDVILMPPGGGSAQSIVNGRPMVGDPMPWKATSEYPNLGGPDTSNDIRGGIELEGVLHLKKFVSEGGLLICVGNTCQVPIDYGIVNGVSVFEPADLNAPGGVYRTLNSAKDNPILANYGDELGAYFNMNSLVILQAGGGGRRGRGGGDNGRPSGRGSLTDPDIVQGRPPYTPKSLPGDVPESRNTNAPRLPSPKVLLRFADEDKLLMSGMIDHPDELAGKAALVQCQVGKGNVLLFSINPMWRMQTVGSYDLLFNAIRNFDQLNEKPVDKKG
;
A
#
# COMPACT_ATOMS: atom_id res chain seq x y z
N MET A 1 -59.61 -46.49 27.78
CA MET A 1 -59.33 -46.17 29.19
C MET A 1 -57.82 -46.26 29.39
N SER A 2 -57.01 -45.22 29.14
CA SER A 2 -56.80 -43.95 29.86
C SER A 2 -56.28 -44.11 31.29
N ARG A 3 -55.00 -43.79 31.50
CA ARG A 3 -54.34 -43.09 32.62
C ARG A 3 -52.82 -43.33 32.44
N GLY A 4 -51.94 -42.37 32.20
CA GLY A 4 -51.97 -40.93 32.47
C GLY A 4 -51.02 -40.63 33.64
N PHE A 5 -49.77 -40.30 33.34
CA PHE A 5 -48.88 -39.54 34.23
C PHE A 5 -48.08 -38.58 33.36
N GLY A 6 -48.51 -37.33 33.35
CA GLY A 6 -47.77 -36.20 32.81
C GLY A 6 -46.86 -35.63 33.88
N CYS A 7 -45.65 -35.26 33.48
CA CYS A 7 -44.83 -34.28 34.19
C CYS A 7 -44.54 -33.16 33.20
N ILE A 8 -45.37 -32.12 33.23
CA ILE A 8 -45.13 -30.85 32.56
C ILE A 8 -44.19 -30.07 33.47
N GLY A 9 -42.90 -30.05 33.13
CA GLY A 9 -41.96 -29.08 33.65
C GLY A 9 -42.09 -27.79 32.84
N VAL A 10 -42.85 -26.82 33.35
CA VAL A 10 -42.86 -25.46 32.84
C VAL A 10 -41.50 -24.83 33.16
N VAL A 11 -40.61 -24.79 32.16
CA VAL A 11 -39.46 -23.87 32.20
C VAL A 11 -40.02 -22.48 31.91
N THR A 12 -40.26 -21.72 32.96
CA THR A 12 -40.52 -20.29 32.87
C THR A 12 -39.26 -19.64 32.29
N LEU A 13 -39.27 -19.34 30.98
CA LEU A 13 -38.31 -18.44 30.38
C LEU A 13 -38.46 -17.08 31.09
N CYS A 14 -37.49 -16.75 31.93
CA CYS A 14 -37.28 -15.38 32.38
C CYS A 14 -36.95 -14.55 31.13
N SER A 15 -37.95 -13.83 30.63
CA SER A 15 -37.83 -12.88 29.53
C SER A 15 -36.96 -11.68 29.97
N LEU A 16 -35.65 -11.84 29.84
CA LEU A 16 -34.68 -10.77 29.99
C LEU A 16 -34.71 -9.89 28.72
N GLY A 17 -35.56 -8.86 28.73
CA GLY A 17 -35.34 -7.58 28.03
C GLY A 17 -34.85 -7.55 26.57
N PHE A 18 -35.20 -8.52 25.71
CA PHE A 18 -34.94 -8.38 24.28
C PHE A 18 -35.92 -7.37 23.69
N GLY A 19 -35.40 -6.32 23.06
CA GLY A 19 -36.21 -5.39 22.26
C GLY A 19 -36.98 -6.14 21.18
N GLN A 20 -38.03 -5.51 20.63
CA GLN A 20 -38.85 -6.09 19.55
C GLN A 20 -37.94 -6.54 18.39
N ILE A 21 -38.08 -7.77 17.89
CA ILE A 21 -37.23 -8.37 16.83
C ILE A 21 -37.92 -8.25 15.47
N ASP A 22 -37.15 -8.10 14.38
CA ASP A 22 -37.65 -8.23 13.02
C ASP A 22 -37.57 -9.71 12.59
N GLU A 23 -38.69 -10.44 12.75
CA GLU A 23 -38.73 -11.90 12.57
C GLU A 23 -38.46 -12.33 11.12
N GLU A 24 -38.96 -11.59 10.13
CA GLU A 24 -38.77 -11.92 8.72
C GLU A 24 -37.31 -11.71 8.28
N TYR A 25 -36.70 -10.59 8.71
CA TYR A 25 -35.28 -10.37 8.48
C TYR A 25 -34.44 -11.46 9.17
N SER A 26 -34.75 -11.75 10.44
CA SER A 26 -34.03 -12.76 11.25
C SER A 26 -34.14 -14.17 10.65
N LYS A 27 -35.29 -14.51 10.06
CA LYS A 27 -35.46 -15.76 9.31
C LYS A 27 -34.50 -15.82 8.12
N LYS A 28 -34.37 -14.74 7.34
CA LYS A 28 -33.44 -14.67 6.20
C LYS A 28 -31.97 -14.73 6.61
N ILE A 29 -31.60 -14.15 7.76
CA ILE A 29 -30.25 -14.33 8.33
C ILE A 29 -29.95 -15.83 8.47
N ARG A 30 -30.85 -16.58 9.12
CA ARG A 30 -30.69 -18.02 9.35
C ARG A 30 -30.69 -18.82 8.05
N GLU A 31 -31.56 -18.46 7.11
CA GLU A 31 -31.67 -19.11 5.80
C GLU A 31 -30.40 -18.95 4.94
N TYR A 32 -29.79 -17.76 4.97
CA TYR A 32 -28.63 -17.44 4.11
C TYR A 32 -27.28 -17.79 4.74
N THR A 33 -27.26 -18.04 6.05
CA THR A 33 -26.10 -18.58 6.75
C THR A 33 -25.95 -20.04 6.39
N THR A 34 -24.77 -20.43 5.89
CA THR A 34 -24.63 -21.79 5.32
C THR A 34 -24.52 -22.88 6.39
N GLU A 35 -23.98 -22.54 7.57
CA GLU A 35 -23.74 -23.47 8.66
C GLU A 35 -24.03 -22.80 10.01
N PRO A 36 -24.59 -23.53 11.00
CA PRO A 36 -25.04 -22.93 12.26
C PRO A 36 -23.91 -22.32 13.09
N PHE A 37 -22.68 -22.83 12.97
CA PHE A 37 -21.51 -22.29 13.69
C PHE A 37 -21.00 -20.96 13.13
N PHE A 38 -21.52 -20.47 12.00
CA PHE A 38 -21.29 -19.10 11.54
C PHE A 38 -22.35 -18.11 12.05
N LEU A 39 -23.26 -18.56 12.91
CA LEU A 39 -24.33 -17.77 13.49
C LEU A 39 -24.12 -17.65 15.00
N THR A 40 -23.72 -16.47 15.47
CA THR A 40 -23.58 -16.21 16.91
C THR A 40 -24.84 -15.58 17.50
N ASP A 41 -24.98 -15.66 18.82
CA ASP A 41 -26.02 -14.99 19.60
C ASP A 41 -26.04 -13.46 19.43
N LEU A 42 -24.97 -12.87 18.90
CA LEU A 42 -24.85 -11.43 18.68
C LEU A 42 -25.56 -10.97 17.39
N VAL A 43 -25.72 -11.88 16.42
CA VAL A 43 -26.14 -11.57 15.05
C VAL A 43 -27.21 -12.53 14.50
N ASP A 44 -27.71 -13.48 15.30
CA ASP A 44 -28.74 -14.46 14.91
C ASP A 44 -30.13 -13.87 14.63
N THR A 45 -30.32 -12.62 15.06
CA THR A 45 -31.56 -11.84 14.98
C THR A 45 -31.23 -10.39 14.64
N LEU A 46 -32.15 -9.69 14.00
CA LEU A 46 -32.07 -8.23 13.81
C LEU A 46 -33.08 -7.54 14.74
N PRO A 47 -32.69 -6.51 15.52
CA PRO A 47 -33.66 -5.73 16.27
C PRO A 47 -34.62 -5.02 15.31
N SER A 48 -35.88 -4.85 15.69
CA SER A 48 -36.83 -4.05 14.95
C SER A 48 -36.91 -2.63 15.51
N SER A 49 -37.27 -1.68 14.65
CA SER A 49 -37.63 -0.33 15.04
C SER A 49 -38.90 0.11 14.32
N LYS A 50 -39.74 0.89 15.02
CA LYS A 50 -40.92 1.52 14.43
C LYS A 50 -40.56 2.73 13.57
N THR A 51 -39.40 3.35 13.80
CA THR A 51 -39.02 4.63 13.18
C THR A 51 -37.81 4.51 12.27
N VAL A 52 -36.89 3.58 12.55
CA VAL A 52 -35.67 3.37 11.77
C VAL A 52 -35.88 2.17 10.83
N PRO A 53 -35.87 2.37 9.50
CA PRO A 53 -36.06 1.28 8.55
C PRO A 53 -34.88 0.30 8.60
N THR A 54 -35.16 -1.00 8.55
CA THR A 54 -34.12 -2.04 8.35
C THR A 54 -33.51 -1.91 6.95
N PRO A 55 -32.34 -2.51 6.69
CA PRO A 55 -31.77 -2.53 5.35
C PRO A 55 -32.75 -3.11 4.32
N GLU A 56 -33.50 -4.14 4.68
CA GLU A 56 -34.50 -4.75 3.80
C GLU A 56 -35.62 -3.80 3.41
N LYS A 57 -36.15 -3.02 4.36
CA LYS A 57 -37.21 -2.04 4.06
C LYS A 57 -36.73 -0.92 3.14
N TYR A 58 -35.44 -0.63 3.14
CA TYR A 58 -34.85 0.43 2.32
C TYR A 58 -34.36 -0.08 0.95
N LEU A 59 -33.60 -1.19 0.95
CA LEU A 59 -32.95 -1.77 -0.23
C LEU A 59 -33.86 -2.76 -0.98
N GLY A 60 -34.86 -3.34 -0.32
CA GLY A 60 -35.71 -4.42 -0.85
C GLY A 60 -35.15 -5.82 -0.60
N TYR A 61 -33.97 -5.94 0.02
CA TYR A 61 -33.32 -7.21 0.35
C TYR A 61 -32.49 -7.07 1.63
N VAL A 62 -32.25 -8.19 2.33
CA VAL A 62 -31.40 -8.22 3.53
C VAL A 62 -29.92 -8.11 3.16
N VAL A 63 -29.11 -7.55 4.06
CA VAL A 63 -27.65 -7.52 3.92
C VAL A 63 -27.10 -8.94 3.83
N GLY A 64 -26.18 -9.17 2.88
CA GLY A 64 -25.62 -10.49 2.61
C GLY A 64 -26.58 -11.46 1.92
N ALA A 65 -27.64 -10.97 1.26
CA ALA A 65 -28.50 -11.81 0.44
C ALA A 65 -27.69 -12.49 -0.69
N PRO A 66 -27.95 -13.79 -0.98
CA PRO A 66 -27.29 -14.49 -2.07
C PRO A 66 -27.51 -13.78 -3.40
N ASN A 67 -26.44 -13.68 -4.18
CA ASN A 67 -26.46 -13.09 -5.52
C ASN A 67 -26.76 -11.59 -5.61
N VAL A 68 -26.59 -10.83 -4.52
CA VAL A 68 -26.83 -9.38 -4.51
C VAL A 68 -25.63 -8.64 -3.95
N LEU A 69 -25.19 -7.59 -4.67
CA LEU A 69 -24.22 -6.60 -4.20
C LEU A 69 -24.82 -5.20 -4.30
N THR A 70 -24.48 -4.36 -3.35
CA THR A 70 -24.95 -2.98 -3.22
C THR A 70 -23.88 -2.00 -3.71
N TYR A 71 -24.28 -1.05 -4.55
CA TYR A 71 -23.45 0.07 -5.01
C TYR A 71 -22.98 0.95 -3.83
N ALA A 72 -21.80 1.55 -3.95
CA ALA A 72 -21.25 2.41 -2.91
C ALA A 72 -22.17 3.60 -2.58
N SER A 73 -22.74 4.22 -3.62
CA SER A 73 -23.75 5.27 -3.51
C SER A 73 -24.96 4.84 -2.68
N LYS A 74 -25.45 3.61 -2.88
CA LYS A 74 -26.59 3.06 -2.11
C LYS A 74 -26.24 2.73 -0.66
N CYS A 75 -25.02 2.28 -0.39
CA CYS A 75 -24.53 2.14 0.98
C CYS A 75 -24.53 3.50 1.71
N ALA A 76 -24.03 4.55 1.06
CA ALA A 76 -24.00 5.90 1.61
C ALA A 76 -25.41 6.49 1.82
N ASP A 77 -26.30 6.31 0.84
CA ASP A 77 -27.70 6.75 0.93
C ASP A 77 -28.42 6.11 2.13
N TYR A 78 -28.18 4.82 2.38
CA TYR A 78 -28.77 4.12 3.52
C TYR A 78 -28.25 4.65 4.86
N LEU A 79 -26.95 4.93 4.99
CA LEU A 79 -26.41 5.54 6.22
C LEU A 79 -27.02 6.92 6.48
N ARG A 80 -27.28 7.72 5.43
CA ARG A 80 -28.00 8.99 5.55
C ARG A 80 -29.46 8.81 5.95
N GLU A 81 -30.10 7.72 5.51
CA GLU A 81 -31.45 7.39 5.99
C GLU A 81 -31.45 7.07 7.49
N LEU A 82 -30.41 6.39 7.99
CA LEU A 82 -30.25 6.16 9.43
C LEU A 82 -30.09 7.47 10.21
N GLU A 83 -29.27 8.42 9.74
CA GLU A 83 -29.13 9.75 10.34
C GLU A 83 -30.47 10.50 10.41
N LYS A 84 -31.27 10.47 9.33
CA LYS A 84 -32.59 11.13 9.31
C LYS A 84 -33.57 10.53 10.33
N LYS A 85 -33.44 9.25 10.67
CA LYS A 85 -34.41 8.50 11.48
C LYS A 85 -33.94 8.22 12.90
N SER A 86 -32.66 8.45 13.21
CA SER A 86 -32.05 8.15 14.50
C SER A 86 -31.17 9.30 14.98
N LYS A 87 -31.43 9.79 16.19
CA LYS A 87 -30.58 10.77 16.88
C LYS A 87 -29.22 10.21 17.32
N ARG A 88 -29.01 8.90 17.14
CA ARG A 88 -27.78 8.18 17.47
C ARG A 88 -26.83 8.05 16.28
N VAL A 89 -27.15 8.64 15.12
CA VAL A 89 -26.34 8.56 13.90
C VAL A 89 -26.14 9.95 13.35
N LYS A 90 -24.89 10.26 12.96
CA LYS A 90 -24.52 11.44 12.18
C LYS A 90 -23.63 11.00 11.02
N VAL A 91 -23.90 11.45 9.81
CA VAL A 91 -23.09 11.11 8.62
C VAL A 91 -22.34 12.35 8.17
N VAL A 92 -21.03 12.19 7.94
CA VAL A 92 -20.18 13.27 7.41
C VAL A 92 -19.42 12.78 6.18
N SER A 93 -19.10 13.72 5.29
CA SER A 93 -18.26 13.47 4.12
C SER A 93 -16.80 13.36 4.54
N LEU A 94 -16.09 12.37 4.01
CA LEU A 94 -14.64 12.25 4.10
C LEU A 94 -13.93 13.04 2.98
N GLY A 95 -14.67 13.35 1.91
CA GLY A 95 -14.15 13.93 0.67
C GLY A 95 -14.74 13.24 -0.55
N ARG A 96 -14.10 13.45 -1.71
CA ARG A 96 -14.47 12.80 -2.97
C ARG A 96 -13.30 11.98 -3.52
N SER A 97 -13.62 10.88 -4.18
CA SER A 97 -12.67 10.08 -4.95
C SER A 97 -12.14 10.83 -6.17
N GLU A 98 -11.18 10.23 -6.86
CA GLU A 98 -10.62 10.72 -8.12
C GLU A 98 -11.68 10.91 -9.21
N GLU A 99 -12.72 10.07 -9.24
CA GLU A 99 -13.85 10.22 -10.18
C GLU A 99 -15.00 11.06 -9.61
N GLY A 100 -14.78 11.71 -8.47
CA GLY A 100 -15.69 12.67 -7.88
C GLY A 100 -16.84 12.08 -7.07
N ARG A 101 -16.83 10.77 -6.76
CA ARG A 101 -17.85 10.15 -5.90
C ARG A 101 -17.57 10.44 -4.43
N GLU A 102 -18.62 10.62 -3.63
CA GLU A 102 -18.48 10.97 -2.22
C GLU A 102 -18.13 9.75 -1.36
N MET A 103 -17.11 9.87 -0.53
CA MET A 103 -16.80 8.93 0.55
C MET A 103 -17.44 9.44 1.85
N VAL A 104 -18.08 8.56 2.63
CA VAL A 104 -18.80 8.95 3.86
C VAL A 104 -18.37 8.13 5.08
N VAL A 105 -18.56 8.72 6.26
CA VAL A 105 -18.46 8.02 7.54
C VAL A 105 -19.71 8.28 8.38
N ALA A 106 -20.29 7.22 8.93
CA ALA A 106 -21.35 7.29 9.94
C ALA A 106 -20.73 7.27 11.34
N ILE A 107 -21.05 8.29 12.14
CA ILE A 107 -20.66 8.45 13.54
C ILE A 107 -21.85 8.05 14.40
N ILE A 108 -21.67 7.03 15.24
CA ILE A 108 -22.71 6.37 16.02
C ILE A 108 -22.32 6.32 17.50
N SER A 109 -23.18 6.84 18.36
CA SER A 109 -23.00 6.82 19.82
C SER A 109 -24.36 7.06 20.50
N ASP A 110 -24.40 7.10 21.83
CA ASP A 110 -25.60 7.57 22.53
C ASP A 110 -25.86 9.06 22.24
N GLU A 111 -27.13 9.48 22.30
CA GLU A 111 -27.57 10.83 21.90
C GLU A 111 -26.78 11.93 22.63
N ALA A 112 -26.60 11.79 23.95
CA ALA A 112 -25.85 12.74 24.77
C ALA A 112 -24.36 12.83 24.36
N ASN A 113 -23.77 11.74 23.88
CA ASN A 113 -22.38 11.74 23.40
C ASN A 113 -22.28 12.48 22.05
N LEU A 114 -23.23 12.26 21.15
CA LEU A 114 -23.26 12.96 19.86
C LEU A 114 -23.52 14.46 19.99
N GLU A 115 -24.36 14.87 20.93
CA GLU A 115 -24.54 16.29 21.29
C GLU A 115 -23.23 16.94 21.79
N ASN A 116 -22.36 16.14 22.42
CA ASN A 116 -21.08 16.57 22.97
C ASN A 116 -19.86 16.18 22.11
N ILE A 117 -20.06 15.78 20.85
CA ILE A 117 -19.01 15.18 20.01
C ILE A 117 -17.77 16.09 19.87
N ASN A 118 -17.96 17.41 19.75
CA ASN A 118 -16.85 18.35 19.65
C ASN A 118 -16.00 18.38 20.92
N ARG A 119 -16.64 18.29 22.10
CA ARG A 119 -15.92 18.21 23.38
C ARG A 119 -15.13 16.91 23.51
N LEU A 120 -15.72 15.78 23.06
CA LEU A 120 -15.05 14.49 23.05
C LEU A 120 -13.84 14.48 22.11
N ARG A 121 -13.96 15.09 20.92
CA ARG A 121 -12.85 15.31 19.99
C ARG A 121 -11.73 16.13 20.64
N THR A 122 -12.07 17.20 21.36
CA THR A 122 -11.09 18.00 22.12
C THR A 122 -10.38 17.18 23.19
N TYR A 123 -11.07 16.29 23.91
CA TYR A 123 -10.40 15.39 24.85
C TYR A 123 -9.40 14.47 24.16
N ASN A 124 -9.78 13.86 23.03
CA ASN A 124 -8.86 13.00 22.28
C ASN A 124 -7.69 13.80 21.69
N HIS A 125 -7.89 15.07 21.29
CA HIS A 125 -6.80 15.97 20.91
C HIS A 125 -5.80 16.15 22.05
N PHE A 126 -6.24 16.48 23.26
CA PHE A 126 -5.33 16.66 24.39
C PHE A 126 -4.60 15.39 24.84
N LEU A 127 -5.22 14.22 24.66
CA LEU A 127 -4.55 12.95 24.96
C LEU A 127 -3.58 12.53 23.85
N GLY A 128 -3.87 12.89 22.60
CA GLY A 128 -3.00 12.64 21.44
C GLY A 128 -1.86 13.66 21.26
N ASP A 129 -2.03 14.89 21.76
CA ASP A 129 -0.99 15.91 21.91
C ASP A 129 -1.02 16.53 23.31
N PRO A 130 -0.34 15.87 24.28
CA PRO A 130 -0.25 16.35 25.65
C PRO A 130 0.40 17.73 25.86
N ARG A 131 1.05 18.31 24.84
CA ARG A 131 1.64 19.66 24.94
C ARG A 131 0.56 20.71 25.15
N ASP A 132 -0.64 20.46 24.62
CA ASP A 132 -1.77 21.39 24.63
C ASP A 132 -2.66 21.31 25.88
N LEU A 133 -2.39 20.38 26.82
CA LEU A 133 -3.23 20.13 28.00
C LEU A 133 -3.54 21.39 28.84
N PHE A 134 -2.69 22.42 28.78
CA PHE A 134 -2.84 23.67 29.52
C PHE A 134 -3.20 24.90 28.65
N ASN A 135 -3.26 24.74 27.33
CA ASN A 135 -3.50 25.84 26.38
C ASN A 135 -5.00 26.12 26.15
N TYR A 136 -5.91 25.43 26.85
CA TYR A 136 -7.34 25.67 26.75
C TYR A 136 -7.78 26.95 27.48
N LYS A 137 -7.65 28.10 26.82
CA LYS A 137 -8.52 29.27 27.07
C LYS A 137 -9.52 29.41 25.92
N ARG A 138 -10.76 29.67 26.31
CA ARG A 138 -11.99 29.59 25.53
C ARG A 138 -11.93 30.48 24.26
N GLY A 139 -11.63 29.91 23.09
CA GLY A 139 -11.93 30.51 21.78
C GLY A 139 -10.84 31.35 21.08
N GLU A 140 -9.59 31.32 21.52
CA GLU A 140 -8.47 31.98 20.81
C GLU A 140 -7.59 30.96 20.08
N LYS A 141 -7.00 31.36 18.95
CA LYS A 141 -6.09 30.53 18.14
C LYS A 141 -4.98 29.93 19.01
N MET A 142 -4.69 28.64 18.79
CA MET A 142 -3.57 27.94 19.41
C MET A 142 -2.26 28.64 19.03
N ALA A 143 -1.67 29.36 19.99
CA ALA A 143 -0.27 29.75 19.89
C ALA A 143 0.56 28.61 20.46
N SER A 144 1.43 28.02 19.62
CA SER A 144 2.48 27.11 20.06
C SER A 144 3.41 27.88 21.02
N GLY A 145 3.17 27.71 22.32
CA GLY A 145 3.93 28.38 23.37
C GLY A 145 3.81 27.60 24.65
N SER A 146 4.94 27.22 25.22
CA SER A 146 5.04 26.58 26.53
C SER A 146 4.29 27.41 27.59
N SER A 147 3.47 26.75 28.42
CA SER A 147 2.96 27.39 29.65
C SER A 147 4.12 28.01 30.43
N PRO A 148 3.98 29.27 30.92
CA PRO A 148 5.01 29.89 31.74
C PRO A 148 5.13 29.14 33.08
N GLY A 149 6.31 28.60 33.39
CA GLY A 149 6.72 28.34 34.78
C GLY A 149 6.85 26.88 35.28
N SER A 150 6.77 25.85 34.44
CA SER A 150 7.14 24.47 34.84
C SER A 150 8.39 24.01 34.09
N ASP A 151 9.25 23.24 34.78
CA ASP A 151 10.33 22.48 34.15
C ASP A 151 9.73 21.62 33.02
N PRO A 152 10.20 21.71 31.76
CA PRO A 152 9.70 20.90 30.65
C PRO A 152 9.81 19.39 30.88
N SER A 153 10.66 18.97 31.83
CA SER A 153 10.82 17.58 32.26
C SER A 153 9.86 17.15 33.38
N ASP A 154 9.20 18.10 34.06
CA ASP A 154 8.17 17.80 35.05
C ASP A 154 6.80 17.66 34.39
N TRP A 155 6.31 16.42 34.35
CA TRP A 155 5.03 16.05 33.75
C TRP A 155 3.93 15.79 34.78
N SER A 156 4.20 15.97 36.08
CA SER A 156 3.27 15.63 37.16
C SER A 156 1.89 16.29 37.01
N ASP A 157 1.86 17.59 36.71
CA ASP A 157 0.61 18.31 36.47
C ASP A 157 -0.09 17.88 35.18
N ARG A 158 0.66 17.55 34.12
CA ARG A 158 0.10 17.04 32.85
C ARG A 158 -0.53 15.67 33.06
N ASP A 159 0.15 14.80 33.79
CA ASP A 159 -0.31 13.45 34.12
C ASP A 159 -1.60 13.52 34.93
N ARG A 160 -1.64 14.36 35.98
CA ARG A 160 -2.85 14.62 36.77
C ARG A 160 -4.00 15.15 35.90
N LYS A 161 -3.71 16.08 34.99
CA LYS A 161 -4.75 16.64 34.11
C LYS A 161 -5.26 15.63 33.09
N ALA A 162 -4.38 14.78 32.56
CA ALA A 162 -4.74 13.70 31.67
C ALA A 162 -5.65 12.69 32.37
N ASP A 163 -5.36 12.31 33.61
CA ASP A 163 -6.23 11.42 34.41
C ASP A 163 -7.65 12.01 34.59
N GLU A 164 -7.78 13.32 34.85
CA GLU A 164 -9.08 14.01 34.92
C GLU A 164 -9.87 13.98 33.58
N ILE A 165 -9.15 14.04 32.46
CA ILE A 165 -9.74 13.97 31.11
C ILE A 165 -10.13 12.54 30.78
N ILE A 166 -9.29 11.56 31.09
CA ILE A 166 -9.51 10.13 30.82
C ILE A 166 -10.83 9.63 31.43
N ASP A 167 -11.23 10.15 32.60
CA ASP A 167 -12.52 9.82 33.22
C ASP A 167 -13.74 10.21 32.35
N LYS A 168 -13.58 11.25 31.53
CA LYS A 168 -14.64 11.88 30.71
C LYS A 168 -14.50 11.59 29.22
N ALA A 169 -13.30 11.26 28.76
CA ALA A 169 -12.99 10.97 27.37
C ALA A 169 -13.62 9.63 26.95
N LEU A 170 -13.90 9.51 25.65
CA LEU A 170 -14.42 8.29 25.05
C LEU A 170 -13.50 7.86 23.90
N PRO A 171 -13.16 6.57 23.80
CA PRO A 171 -12.46 6.05 22.64
C PRO A 171 -13.33 6.18 21.40
N PHE A 172 -12.71 6.62 20.31
CA PHE A 172 -13.32 6.64 18.99
C PHE A 172 -12.83 5.38 18.26
N TYR A 173 -13.77 4.56 17.79
CA TYR A 173 -13.49 3.28 17.12
C TYR A 173 -13.95 3.39 15.67
N TRP A 174 -13.02 3.49 14.73
CA TRP A 174 -13.32 3.60 13.31
C TRP A 174 -13.12 2.25 12.61
N ALA A 175 -14.18 1.70 12.03
CA ALA A 175 -14.08 0.54 11.14
C ALA A 175 -14.38 0.93 9.69
N THR A 176 -13.56 0.45 8.76
CA THR A 176 -13.62 0.75 7.33
C THR A 176 -13.78 -0.52 6.51
N GLY A 177 -14.57 -0.47 5.44
CA GLY A 177 -14.72 -1.56 4.49
C GLY A 177 -14.49 -1.08 3.06
N GLY A 178 -14.22 -2.02 2.16
CA GLY A 178 -14.15 -1.76 0.73
C GLY A 178 -13.04 -0.80 0.35
N MET A 179 -11.87 -0.87 1.00
CA MET A 179 -10.66 -0.28 0.43
C MET A 179 -10.28 -1.06 -0.81
N HIS A 180 -10.05 -2.38 -0.71
CA HIS A 180 -9.96 -3.17 -1.93
C HIS A 180 -11.37 -3.44 -2.48
N ALA A 181 -11.68 -2.85 -3.63
CA ALA A 181 -13.01 -2.92 -4.23
C ALA A 181 -13.62 -4.34 -4.38
N PRO A 182 -12.86 -5.40 -4.72
CA PRO A 182 -13.42 -6.75 -4.88
C PRO A 182 -13.91 -7.42 -3.58
N GLU A 183 -13.48 -6.92 -2.42
CA GLU A 183 -13.81 -7.48 -1.11
C GLU A 183 -15.25 -7.11 -0.73
N SER A 184 -16.15 -8.09 -0.87
CA SER A 184 -17.56 -7.78 -1.08
C SER A 184 -18.40 -7.74 0.20
N GLY A 185 -17.96 -8.42 1.25
CA GLY A 185 -18.62 -8.56 2.54
C GLY A 185 -18.56 -7.31 3.42
N PRO A 186 -17.40 -6.65 3.63
CA PRO A 186 -17.32 -5.48 4.52
C PRO A 186 -18.30 -4.35 4.16
N PRO A 187 -18.46 -3.94 2.88
CA PRO A 187 -19.44 -2.93 2.51
C PRO A 187 -20.89 -3.26 2.91
N GLU A 188 -21.28 -4.51 2.73
CA GLU A 188 -22.62 -4.98 3.08
C GLU A 188 -22.78 -5.04 4.61
N MET A 189 -21.81 -5.66 5.30
CA MET A 189 -21.82 -5.87 6.75
C MET A 189 -21.95 -4.55 7.53
N ILE A 190 -21.23 -3.51 7.11
CA ILE A 190 -21.25 -2.20 7.78
C ILE A 190 -22.65 -1.58 7.80
N MET A 191 -23.47 -1.75 6.75
CA MET A 191 -24.85 -1.25 6.75
C MET A 191 -25.68 -1.88 7.87
N GLU A 192 -25.58 -3.21 8.04
CA GLU A 192 -26.30 -3.92 9.10
C GLU A 192 -25.76 -3.59 10.49
N LEU A 193 -24.43 -3.45 10.63
CA LEU A 193 -23.79 -3.08 11.90
C LEU A 193 -24.21 -1.68 12.34
N ALA A 194 -24.23 -0.70 11.41
CA ALA A 194 -24.69 0.65 11.68
C ALA A 194 -26.13 0.68 12.18
N TYR A 195 -27.02 -0.09 11.54
CA TYR A 195 -28.41 -0.24 11.98
C TYR A 195 -28.50 -0.84 13.39
N ARG A 196 -27.77 -1.94 13.64
CA ARG A 196 -27.76 -2.64 14.93
C ARG A 196 -27.27 -1.72 16.05
N LEU A 197 -26.20 -0.97 15.83
CA LEU A 197 -25.69 0.01 16.79
C LEU A 197 -26.68 1.15 17.02
N ALA A 198 -27.41 1.61 16.00
CA ALA A 198 -28.41 2.68 16.15
C ALA A 198 -29.65 2.23 16.94
N VAL A 199 -30.11 0.99 16.75
CA VAL A 199 -31.43 0.54 17.22
C VAL A 199 -31.38 -0.39 18.43
N SER A 200 -30.39 -1.28 18.52
CA SER A 200 -30.41 -2.35 19.52
C SER A 200 -30.35 -1.81 20.95
N GLU A 201 -31.16 -2.39 21.84
CA GLU A 201 -31.22 -2.06 23.26
C GLU A 201 -30.62 -3.16 24.15
N THR A 202 -29.93 -4.14 23.55
CA THR A 202 -29.18 -5.18 24.28
C THR A 202 -28.09 -4.54 25.16
N PRO A 203 -27.75 -5.14 26.33
CA PRO A 203 -26.75 -4.59 27.24
C PRO A 203 -25.40 -4.27 26.58
N MET A 204 -24.87 -5.18 25.76
CA MET A 204 -23.59 -4.99 25.05
C MET A 204 -23.61 -3.73 24.17
N ILE A 205 -24.65 -3.57 23.34
CA ILE A 205 -24.75 -2.42 22.42
C ILE A 205 -24.94 -1.10 23.18
N LYS A 206 -25.76 -1.08 24.25
CA LYS A 206 -25.89 0.09 25.12
C LYS A 206 -24.55 0.49 25.74
N GLU A 207 -23.78 -0.49 26.18
CA GLU A 207 -22.47 -0.25 26.76
C GLU A 207 -21.48 0.31 25.74
N ILE A 208 -21.44 -0.26 24.53
CA ILE A 208 -20.66 0.28 23.40
C ILE A 208 -21.05 1.73 23.15
N ARG A 209 -22.33 2.05 22.94
CA ARG A 209 -22.78 3.42 22.64
C ARG A 209 -22.51 4.41 23.77
N LYS A 210 -22.66 3.99 25.02
CA LYS A 210 -22.45 4.84 26.18
C LYS A 210 -20.98 5.20 26.37
N ASN A 211 -20.09 4.23 26.13
CA ASN A 211 -18.68 4.33 26.47
C ASN A 211 -17.74 4.44 25.25
N SER A 212 -18.27 4.64 24.04
CA SER A 212 -17.47 4.88 22.83
C SER A 212 -18.22 5.71 21.78
N VAL A 213 -17.47 6.26 20.83
CA VAL A 213 -18.00 6.79 19.57
C VAL A 213 -17.54 5.86 18.45
N VAL A 214 -18.48 5.19 17.79
CA VAL A 214 -18.16 4.29 16.67
C VAL A 214 -18.25 5.07 15.37
N MET A 215 -17.23 4.96 14.52
CA MET A 215 -17.18 5.54 13.19
C MET A 215 -17.19 4.39 12.19
N LEU A 216 -18.04 4.44 11.16
CA LEU A 216 -18.18 3.37 10.16
C LEU A 216 -18.15 3.94 8.74
N THR A 217 -17.21 3.46 7.92
CA THR A 217 -17.11 3.81 6.50
C THR A 217 -17.36 2.55 5.68
N PRO A 218 -18.50 2.45 4.96
CA PRO A 218 -18.86 1.22 4.27
C PRO A 218 -17.95 0.92 3.09
N VAL A 219 -17.51 1.95 2.37
CA VAL A 219 -16.70 1.83 1.16
C VAL A 219 -15.68 2.97 1.14
N LEU A 220 -14.39 2.64 1.06
CA LEU A 220 -13.32 3.61 0.84
C LEU A 220 -13.06 3.81 -0.66
N ASP A 221 -12.82 2.73 -1.43
CA ASP A 221 -12.75 2.80 -2.90
C ASP A 221 -14.15 2.77 -3.52
N VAL A 222 -14.80 3.94 -3.44
CA VAL A 222 -16.16 4.14 -3.97
C VAL A 222 -16.22 4.02 -5.49
N ASP A 223 -15.12 4.21 -6.21
CA ASP A 223 -15.07 4.12 -7.66
C ASP A 223 -14.98 2.65 -8.09
N GLY A 224 -14.06 1.88 -7.49
CA GLY A 224 -13.91 0.46 -7.75
C GLY A 224 -15.11 -0.35 -7.31
N ARG A 225 -15.75 -0.02 -6.19
CA ARG A 225 -16.96 -0.73 -5.74
C ARG A 225 -18.07 -0.63 -6.79
N GLU A 226 -18.27 0.52 -7.40
CA GLU A 226 -19.30 0.72 -8.43
C GLU A 226 -19.04 -0.17 -9.66
N ARG A 227 -17.78 -0.31 -10.07
CA ARG A 227 -17.35 -1.23 -11.13
C ARG A 227 -17.54 -2.69 -10.77
N VAL A 228 -17.17 -3.09 -9.55
CA VAL A 228 -17.33 -4.47 -9.06
C VAL A 228 -18.79 -4.90 -9.09
N VAL A 229 -19.72 -4.01 -8.70
CA VAL A 229 -21.15 -4.31 -8.75
C VAL A 229 -21.63 -4.46 -10.20
N ASP A 230 -21.19 -3.61 -11.13
CA ASP A 230 -21.52 -3.73 -12.55
C ASP A 230 -21.00 -5.03 -13.17
N LEU A 231 -19.74 -5.40 -12.90
CA LEU A 231 -19.14 -6.65 -13.37
C LEU A 231 -19.87 -7.87 -12.82
N TYR A 232 -20.23 -7.83 -11.54
CA TYR A 232 -20.99 -8.90 -10.91
C TYR A 232 -22.38 -9.07 -11.55
N ARG A 233 -23.09 -7.95 -11.79
CA ARG A 233 -24.39 -7.94 -12.49
C ARG A 233 -24.24 -8.42 -13.94
N TYR A 234 -23.18 -8.04 -14.63
CA TYR A 234 -22.88 -8.51 -15.98
C TYR A 234 -22.71 -10.03 -16.02
N ARG A 235 -21.87 -10.58 -15.14
CA ARG A 235 -21.64 -12.03 -15.03
C ARG A 235 -22.93 -12.79 -14.78
N LYS A 236 -23.80 -12.28 -13.91
CA LYS A 236 -25.10 -12.91 -13.62
C LYS A 236 -26.07 -12.88 -14.79
N ALA A 237 -26.08 -11.81 -15.55
CA ALA A 237 -26.93 -11.68 -16.73
C ALA A 237 -26.40 -12.47 -17.94
N ASN A 238 -25.10 -12.79 -17.98
CA ASN A 238 -24.43 -13.43 -19.11
C ASN A 238 -23.62 -14.66 -18.67
N PRO A 239 -24.26 -15.72 -18.14
CA PRO A 239 -23.56 -16.88 -17.57
C PRO A 239 -22.73 -17.68 -18.58
N ASP A 240 -23.08 -17.62 -19.87
CA ASP A 240 -22.39 -18.37 -20.93
C ASP A 240 -21.25 -17.57 -21.60
N LYS A 241 -21.07 -16.30 -21.21
CA LYS A 241 -20.01 -15.43 -21.75
C LYS A 241 -18.76 -15.46 -20.86
N PRO A 242 -17.56 -15.16 -21.40
CA PRO A 242 -16.37 -14.97 -20.60
C PRO A 242 -16.56 -13.87 -19.53
N GLU A 243 -16.10 -14.13 -18.31
CA GLU A 243 -16.16 -13.16 -17.21
C GLU A 243 -15.20 -11.99 -17.45
N ILE A 244 -15.75 -10.77 -17.51
CA ILE A 244 -14.94 -9.56 -17.66
C ILE A 244 -14.16 -9.32 -16.35
N PRO A 245 -12.82 -9.27 -16.39
CA PRO A 245 -12.01 -8.98 -15.21
C PRO A 245 -12.17 -7.52 -14.82
N LEU A 246 -11.94 -7.22 -13.54
CA LEU A 246 -11.81 -5.84 -13.08
C LEU A 246 -10.50 -5.26 -13.61
N VAL A 247 -10.60 -4.43 -14.65
CA VAL A 247 -9.44 -3.76 -15.28
C VAL A 247 -8.97 -2.61 -14.40
N TYR A 248 -9.82 -1.59 -14.24
CA TYR A 248 -9.57 -0.45 -13.34
C TYR A 248 -10.43 -0.61 -12.09
N TRP A 249 -9.84 -0.34 -10.92
CA TRP A 249 -10.59 -0.22 -9.67
C TRP A 249 -11.08 1.23 -9.58
N GLY A 250 -10.20 2.15 -9.21
CA GLY A 250 -10.41 3.59 -9.33
C GLY A 250 -9.75 4.20 -10.56
N HIS A 251 -9.47 5.50 -10.48
CA HIS A 251 -8.84 6.22 -11.58
C HIS A 251 -7.38 5.82 -11.78
N TYR A 252 -6.59 5.57 -10.73
CA TYR A 252 -5.15 5.33 -10.83
C TYR A 252 -4.73 3.89 -10.56
N VAL A 253 -4.79 3.44 -9.31
CA VAL A 253 -4.20 2.17 -8.87
C VAL A 253 -5.30 1.16 -8.52
N ALA A 254 -4.89 -0.10 -8.39
CA ALA A 254 -5.73 -1.21 -7.95
C ALA A 254 -5.45 -1.53 -6.46
N HIS A 255 -5.11 -2.77 -6.11
CA HIS A 255 -4.83 -3.24 -4.75
C HIS A 255 -3.76 -2.43 -3.98
N ASP A 256 -2.91 -1.70 -4.70
CA ASP A 256 -1.92 -0.81 -4.11
C ASP A 256 -2.51 0.48 -3.50
N ASP A 257 -3.83 0.69 -3.56
CA ASP A 257 -4.52 1.73 -2.80
C ASP A 257 -4.27 1.60 -1.28
N ASN A 258 -4.12 0.37 -0.77
CA ASN A 258 -3.67 0.06 0.59
C ASN A 258 -2.13 -0.02 0.72
N ARG A 259 -1.40 0.72 -0.11
CA ARG A 259 0.06 0.95 -0.04
C ARG A 259 0.46 2.43 -0.14
N ASP A 260 -0.53 3.30 -0.19
CA ASP A 260 -0.36 4.75 -0.32
C ASP A 260 -0.28 5.48 1.04
N GLY A 261 -0.35 4.76 2.17
CA GLY A 261 -0.44 5.33 3.51
C GLY A 261 0.74 6.22 3.91
N MET A 262 1.93 5.98 3.35
CA MET A 262 3.11 6.81 3.60
C MET A 262 3.24 8.01 2.66
N THR A 263 2.72 7.93 1.43
CA THR A 263 2.89 8.95 0.38
C THR A 263 1.67 9.83 0.17
N LEU A 264 0.50 9.42 0.67
CA LEU A 264 -0.75 10.18 0.67
C LEU A 264 -1.02 10.83 -0.70
N SER A 265 -0.91 10.05 -1.77
CA SER A 265 -1.00 10.57 -3.12
C SER A 265 -2.40 10.46 -3.72
N LEU A 266 -3.15 9.43 -3.32
CA LEU A 266 -4.56 9.19 -3.67
C LEU A 266 -5.50 10.08 -2.83
N GLN A 267 -6.69 10.36 -3.35
CA GLN A 267 -7.72 11.09 -2.60
C GLN A 267 -8.24 10.28 -1.42
N LEU A 268 -8.31 8.96 -1.56
CA LEU A 268 -8.72 8.03 -0.50
C LEU A 268 -7.80 8.14 0.72
N SER A 269 -6.48 8.00 0.54
CA SER A 269 -5.50 8.05 1.63
C SER A 269 -5.43 9.45 2.27
N LYS A 270 -5.52 10.53 1.46
CA LYS A 270 -5.64 11.91 1.96
C LYS A 270 -6.89 12.10 2.83
N ALA A 271 -8.04 11.60 2.39
CA ALA A 271 -9.30 11.68 3.12
C ALA A 271 -9.22 10.89 4.45
N LEU A 272 -8.61 9.70 4.40
CA LEU A 272 -8.37 8.85 5.56
C LEU A 272 -7.49 9.57 6.59
N THR A 273 -6.32 10.06 6.19
CA THR A 273 -5.38 10.75 7.09
C THR A 273 -5.94 12.05 7.65
N LYS A 274 -6.59 12.86 6.82
CA LYS A 274 -7.27 14.08 7.28
C LYS A 274 -8.32 13.78 8.34
N THR A 275 -9.14 12.75 8.12
CA THR A 275 -10.19 12.35 9.06
C THR A 275 -9.59 11.82 10.36
N TRP A 276 -8.51 11.03 10.27
CA TRP A 276 -7.80 10.57 11.46
C TRP A 276 -7.25 11.76 12.26
N LEU A 277 -6.57 12.72 11.62
CA LEU A 277 -6.01 13.89 12.31
C LEU A 277 -7.10 14.76 12.96
N GLU A 278 -8.28 14.82 12.34
CA GLU A 278 -9.44 15.61 12.80
C GLU A 278 -10.18 14.99 14.00
N TYR A 279 -10.36 13.66 13.99
CA TYR A 279 -11.18 12.93 14.98
C TYR A 279 -10.33 12.17 16.01
N LYS A 280 -9.07 11.88 15.68
CA LYS A 280 -8.11 11.05 16.42
C LYS A 280 -8.75 9.76 16.95
N PRO A 281 -9.29 8.90 16.06
CA PRO A 281 -9.83 7.63 16.48
C PRO A 281 -8.73 6.78 17.11
N LEU A 282 -9.02 6.30 18.32
CA LEU A 282 -8.12 5.46 19.09
C LEU A 282 -7.91 4.11 18.39
N VAL A 283 -8.95 3.57 17.77
CA VAL A 283 -8.86 2.35 16.97
C VAL A 283 -9.25 2.68 15.53
N PHE A 284 -8.39 2.31 14.59
CA PHE A 284 -8.68 2.22 13.17
C PHE A 284 -8.64 0.75 12.76
N HIS A 285 -9.75 0.23 12.27
CA HIS A 285 -9.96 -1.18 11.97
C HIS A 285 -10.38 -1.37 10.51
N ASP A 286 -9.45 -1.86 9.71
CA ASP A 286 -9.66 -2.08 8.29
C ASP A 286 -10.16 -3.50 7.99
N LEU A 287 -11.14 -3.65 7.12
CA LEU A 287 -11.85 -4.91 6.93
C LEU A 287 -11.65 -5.45 5.52
N HIS A 288 -11.01 -6.63 5.43
CA HIS A 288 -10.58 -7.23 4.17
C HIS A 288 -11.06 -8.67 3.95
N GLU A 289 -10.77 -9.21 2.76
CA GLU A 289 -11.07 -10.58 2.36
C GLU A 289 -9.95 -11.26 1.55
N SER A 290 -9.10 -12.06 2.20
CA SER A 290 -8.09 -12.86 1.49
C SER A 290 -7.81 -14.26 2.06
N VAL A 291 -8.29 -14.61 3.26
CA VAL A 291 -7.93 -15.86 3.95
C VAL A 291 -9.13 -16.60 4.56
N PRO A 292 -9.00 -17.90 4.86
CA PRO A 292 -10.12 -18.68 5.40
C PRO A 292 -10.67 -18.15 6.72
N TYR A 293 -12.00 -18.00 6.73
CA TYR A 293 -12.85 -17.69 7.87
C TYR A 293 -12.62 -16.30 8.44
N LEU A 294 -11.85 -16.15 9.52
CA LEU A 294 -11.50 -14.84 10.08
C LEU A 294 -10.08 -14.85 10.67
N TYR A 295 -9.18 -14.16 10.00
CA TYR A 295 -7.87 -13.79 10.53
C TYR A 295 -7.92 -12.38 11.13
N ILE A 296 -7.26 -12.21 12.25
CA ILE A 296 -7.14 -10.97 12.99
C ILE A 296 -5.68 -10.55 12.99
N SER A 297 -5.39 -9.32 12.56
CA SER A 297 -4.01 -8.86 12.43
C SER A 297 -3.32 -8.70 13.79
N THR A 298 -2.32 -9.53 14.05
CA THR A 298 -1.21 -9.19 14.97
C THR A 298 0.12 -9.24 14.23
N GLY A 299 0.22 -10.15 13.24
CA GLY A 299 1.42 -10.39 12.46
C GLY A 299 2.43 -11.33 13.10
N THR A 300 3.49 -11.65 12.36
CA THR A 300 4.63 -12.52 12.73
C THR A 300 5.87 -11.76 13.17
N GLY A 301 5.92 -10.45 12.92
CA GLY A 301 7.13 -9.65 13.07
C GLY A 301 8.19 -9.92 12.00
N PRO A 302 9.34 -9.23 12.06
CA PRO A 302 9.67 -8.15 13.00
C PRO A 302 8.70 -6.98 12.82
N TYR A 303 8.26 -6.41 13.95
CA TYR A 303 7.44 -5.21 13.93
C TYR A 303 8.33 -3.98 13.70
N ASN A 304 7.75 -2.93 13.12
CA ASN A 304 8.45 -1.66 12.93
C ASN A 304 9.00 -1.15 14.27
N ALA A 305 10.30 -0.90 14.33
CA ALA A 305 11.00 -0.54 15.57
C ALA A 305 10.55 0.80 16.18
N TRP A 306 9.88 1.66 15.41
CA TRP A 306 9.40 2.95 15.86
C TRP A 306 8.01 2.90 16.51
N VAL A 307 7.29 1.79 16.39
CA VAL A 307 6.02 1.59 17.10
C VAL A 307 6.27 1.48 18.60
N ASP A 308 5.45 2.15 19.42
CA ASP A 308 5.55 1.99 20.88
C ASP A 308 5.18 0.54 21.28
N PRO A 309 5.97 -0.15 22.11
CA PRO A 309 5.69 -1.54 22.48
C PRO A 309 4.31 -1.78 23.12
N ILE A 310 3.72 -0.77 23.76
CA ILE A 310 2.34 -0.87 24.29
C ILE A 310 1.33 -1.15 23.16
N LEU A 311 1.56 -0.58 21.97
CA LEU A 311 0.67 -0.79 20.83
C LEU A 311 0.69 -2.25 20.35
N ILE A 312 1.87 -2.88 20.33
CA ILE A 312 2.01 -4.30 19.96
C ILE A 312 1.23 -5.18 20.94
N ASP A 313 1.35 -4.91 22.24
CA ASP A 313 0.57 -5.62 23.27
C ASP A 313 -0.95 -5.40 23.10
N GLU A 314 -1.38 -4.18 22.75
CA GLU A 314 -2.79 -3.88 22.45
C GLU A 314 -3.33 -4.65 21.24
N TRP A 315 -2.52 -4.89 20.20
CA TRP A 315 -2.89 -5.76 19.08
C TRP A 315 -3.18 -7.18 19.57
N HIS A 316 -2.26 -7.75 20.35
CA HIS A 316 -2.40 -9.10 20.88
C HIS A 316 -3.59 -9.21 21.85
N MET A 317 -3.77 -8.24 22.75
CA MET A 317 -4.88 -8.20 23.69
C MET A 317 -6.24 -8.22 22.98
N LEU A 318 -6.42 -7.39 21.95
CA LEU A 318 -7.67 -7.35 21.20
C LEU A 318 -7.89 -8.63 20.39
N ALA A 319 -6.85 -9.12 19.71
CA ALA A 319 -6.94 -10.34 18.89
C ALA A 319 -7.26 -11.57 19.73
N TYR A 320 -6.58 -11.78 20.86
CA TYR A 320 -6.87 -12.91 21.74
C TYR A 320 -8.25 -12.82 22.39
N ASN A 321 -8.72 -11.61 22.70
CA ASN A 321 -10.09 -11.42 23.18
C ASN A 321 -11.12 -11.90 22.12
N GLU A 322 -10.95 -11.51 20.87
CA GLU A 322 -11.86 -11.90 19.78
C GLU A 322 -11.78 -13.39 19.47
N VAL A 323 -10.57 -13.97 19.36
CA VAL A 323 -10.38 -15.42 19.20
C VAL A 323 -11.08 -16.19 20.32
N ASN A 324 -10.91 -15.75 21.58
CA ASN A 324 -11.52 -16.39 22.74
C ASN A 324 -13.05 -16.29 22.71
N GLU A 325 -13.60 -15.11 22.51
CA GLU A 325 -15.06 -14.89 22.52
C GLU A 325 -15.79 -15.57 21.36
N MET A 326 -15.16 -15.64 20.18
CA MET A 326 -15.69 -16.37 19.04
C MET A 326 -15.60 -17.89 19.27
N THR A 327 -14.50 -18.37 19.87
CA THR A 327 -14.34 -19.79 20.24
C THR A 327 -15.38 -20.21 21.28
N LYS A 328 -15.65 -19.40 22.31
CA LYS A 328 -16.72 -19.66 23.30
C LYS A 328 -18.10 -19.83 22.66
N ARG A 329 -18.33 -19.14 21.54
CA ARG A 329 -19.58 -19.21 20.75
C ARG A 329 -19.58 -20.34 19.72
N GLY A 330 -18.55 -21.18 19.73
CA GLY A 330 -18.45 -22.34 18.83
C GLY A 330 -18.08 -21.99 17.39
N VAL A 331 -17.60 -20.76 17.12
CA VAL A 331 -17.19 -20.37 15.76
C VAL A 331 -15.79 -20.93 15.48
N PRO A 332 -15.64 -21.85 14.51
CA PRO A 332 -14.32 -22.31 14.06
C PRO A 332 -13.60 -21.24 13.26
N GLY A 333 -12.30 -21.45 13.05
CA GLY A 333 -11.43 -20.68 12.15
C GLY A 333 -11.36 -19.17 12.42
N VAL A 334 -11.38 -18.78 13.69
CA VAL A 334 -11.00 -17.43 14.13
C VAL A 334 -9.59 -17.49 14.71
N TRP A 335 -8.64 -16.74 14.15
CA TRP A 335 -7.21 -16.91 14.44
C TRP A 335 -6.38 -15.65 14.21
N THR A 336 -5.12 -15.67 14.64
CA THR A 336 -4.19 -14.51 14.61
C THR A 336 -2.77 -14.93 14.20
N HIS A 337 -1.76 -14.06 14.29
CA HIS A 337 -0.33 -14.35 14.04
C HIS A 337 -0.06 -15.02 12.68
N GLY A 338 -0.48 -14.35 11.60
CA GLY A 338 -0.33 -14.81 10.21
C GLY A 338 0.67 -13.97 9.42
N PHE A 339 0.49 -13.94 8.10
CA PHE A 339 1.45 -13.41 7.12
C PHE A 339 1.90 -11.95 7.29
N TYR A 340 1.12 -11.11 7.96
CA TYR A 340 1.47 -9.70 8.17
C TYR A 340 2.70 -9.57 9.07
N ASP A 341 3.62 -8.67 8.81
CA ASP A 341 4.81 -8.48 9.65
C ASP A 341 4.72 -7.26 10.58
N GLY A 342 3.88 -6.27 10.26
CA GLY A 342 3.82 -4.99 10.98
C GLY A 342 5.04 -4.11 10.82
N TRP A 343 5.78 -4.30 9.72
CA TRP A 343 7.00 -3.56 9.40
C TRP A 343 6.73 -2.30 8.57
N SER A 344 6.09 -2.44 7.41
CA SER A 344 5.93 -1.33 6.46
C SER A 344 4.84 -0.33 6.88
N PRO A 345 5.08 0.99 6.88
CA PRO A 345 4.08 2.02 7.16
C PRO A 345 3.22 2.39 5.93
N SER A 346 3.23 1.57 4.87
CA SER A 346 2.50 1.83 3.63
C SER A 346 0.99 1.56 3.71
N TYR A 347 0.53 0.75 4.65
CA TYR A 347 -0.90 0.41 4.79
C TYR A 347 -1.74 1.59 5.31
N GLY A 348 -3.00 1.70 4.89
CA GLY A 348 -3.90 2.78 5.31
C GLY A 348 -4.09 2.87 6.82
N PHE A 349 -4.19 1.72 7.51
CA PHE A 349 -4.34 1.69 8.97
C PHE A 349 -3.09 2.18 9.73
N MET A 350 -1.93 2.30 9.06
CA MET A 350 -0.70 2.80 9.70
C MET A 350 -0.81 4.27 10.08
N VAL A 351 -1.80 5.02 9.57
CA VAL A 351 -2.14 6.33 10.12
C VAL A 351 -2.41 6.25 11.61
N ALA A 352 -3.08 5.20 12.12
CA ALA A 352 -3.31 5.09 13.55
C ALA A 352 -2.02 4.74 14.27
N ASN A 353 -1.28 3.74 13.79
CA ASN A 353 -0.06 3.26 14.44
C ASN A 353 1.04 4.33 14.52
N GLY A 354 1.29 5.05 13.42
CA GLY A 354 2.27 6.15 13.35
C GLY A 354 1.89 7.36 14.20
N HIS A 355 0.60 7.47 14.58
CA HIS A 355 0.07 8.58 15.38
C HIS A 355 -0.44 8.12 16.76
N ASN A 356 0.18 7.07 17.32
CA ASN A 356 -0.04 6.54 18.68
C ASN A 356 -1.41 5.87 18.91
N GLY A 357 -2.26 5.75 17.90
CA GLY A 357 -3.50 4.96 17.93
C GLY A 357 -3.27 3.48 17.60
N ILE A 358 -4.36 2.72 17.52
CA ILE A 358 -4.38 1.28 17.26
C ILE A 358 -4.89 1.05 15.84
N GLY A 359 -3.98 0.82 14.90
CA GLY A 359 -4.27 0.37 13.54
C GLY A 359 -4.24 -1.14 13.45
N ARG A 360 -5.30 -1.75 12.91
CA ARG A 360 -5.45 -3.20 12.77
C ARG A 360 -6.39 -3.55 11.62
N PHE A 361 -6.42 -4.83 11.24
CA PHE A 361 -7.30 -5.31 10.20
C PHE A 361 -7.84 -6.74 10.43
N TYR A 362 -8.91 -7.06 9.72
CA TYR A 362 -9.44 -8.42 9.57
C TYR A 362 -9.28 -8.91 8.14
N GLU A 363 -9.14 -10.22 7.97
CA GLU A 363 -9.25 -10.90 6.69
C GLU A 363 -10.27 -12.04 6.79
N THR A 364 -11.26 -12.06 5.91
CA THR A 364 -12.21 -13.17 5.79
C THR A 364 -12.15 -13.84 4.42
N PHE A 365 -12.94 -14.89 4.21
CA PHE A 365 -12.94 -15.58 2.91
C PHE A 365 -13.51 -14.67 1.82
N SER A 366 -12.76 -14.48 0.73
CA SER A 366 -13.31 -13.76 -0.43
C SER A 366 -14.33 -14.61 -1.17
N GLY A 367 -15.47 -13.99 -1.45
CA GLY A 367 -16.50 -14.54 -2.34
C GLY A 367 -16.23 -14.30 -3.82
N GLY A 368 -15.36 -13.33 -4.17
CA GLY A 368 -15.30 -12.77 -5.52
C GLY A 368 -16.68 -12.26 -6.00
N GLY A 369 -17.48 -11.75 -5.05
CA GLY A 369 -18.89 -11.39 -5.20
C GLY A 369 -19.80 -12.01 -4.13
N ALA A 370 -21.12 -12.06 -4.40
CA ALA A 370 -22.14 -12.54 -3.47
C ALA A 370 -22.58 -14.01 -3.68
N ASP A 371 -21.73 -14.82 -4.31
CA ASP A 371 -22.05 -16.21 -4.62
C ASP A 371 -21.91 -17.11 -3.39
N THR A 372 -22.79 -18.11 -3.30
CA THR A 372 -22.69 -19.18 -2.30
C THR A 372 -22.14 -20.43 -2.95
N GLY A 373 -21.07 -21.01 -2.40
CA GLY A 373 -20.42 -22.17 -2.99
C GLY A 373 -19.49 -22.91 -2.04
N ILE A 374 -18.94 -24.03 -2.49
CA ILE A 374 -17.91 -24.75 -1.73
C ILE A 374 -16.57 -24.03 -1.90
N ARG A 375 -15.93 -23.70 -0.78
CA ARG A 375 -14.57 -23.17 -0.70
C ARG A 375 -13.65 -24.22 -0.09
N SER A 376 -12.43 -24.29 -0.58
CA SER A 376 -11.41 -25.22 -0.08
C SER A 376 -10.16 -24.43 0.30
N SER A 377 -9.59 -24.70 1.47
CA SER A 377 -8.28 -24.19 1.87
C SER A 377 -7.62 -25.16 2.84
N VAL A 378 -6.50 -25.74 2.43
CA VAL A 378 -5.78 -26.75 3.23
C VAL A 378 -4.74 -26.13 4.16
N SER A 379 -4.09 -25.03 3.76
CA SER A 379 -2.94 -24.46 4.48
C SER A 379 -3.29 -23.90 5.86
N SER A 380 -4.51 -23.37 6.03
CA SER A 380 -4.97 -22.84 7.31
C SER A 380 -5.77 -23.85 8.15
N SER A 381 -6.02 -25.06 7.64
CA SER A 381 -6.93 -26.02 8.27
C SER A 381 -6.32 -26.89 9.38
N THR A 382 -5.05 -26.66 9.69
CA THR A 382 -4.33 -27.35 10.77
C THR A 382 -4.31 -26.52 12.03
N ARG A 383 -4.40 -27.20 13.18
CA ARG A 383 -4.29 -26.57 14.50
C ARG A 383 -2.86 -26.09 14.74
N ASP A 384 -2.74 -24.89 15.27
CA ASP A 384 -1.49 -24.29 15.72
C ASP A 384 -1.72 -23.52 17.03
N TRP A 385 -0.67 -23.09 17.73
CA TRP A 385 -0.81 -22.38 19.02
C TRP A 385 -1.56 -21.05 18.90
N TYR A 386 -1.43 -20.36 17.77
CA TYR A 386 -2.15 -19.11 17.42
C TYR A 386 -3.47 -19.37 16.66
N ARG A 387 -3.75 -20.63 16.34
CA ARG A 387 -4.95 -21.10 15.63
C ARG A 387 -5.51 -22.33 16.35
N PRO A 388 -6.07 -22.14 17.56
CA PRO A 388 -6.50 -23.26 18.41
C PRO A 388 -7.71 -24.01 17.84
N ASN A 389 -8.59 -23.32 17.11
CA ASN A 389 -9.76 -23.89 16.45
C ASN A 389 -9.71 -23.55 14.94
N PRO A 390 -9.00 -24.34 14.12
CA PRO A 390 -8.76 -24.00 12.72
C PRO A 390 -10.04 -24.05 11.85
N PRO A 391 -10.04 -23.37 10.69
CA PRO A 391 -11.07 -23.53 9.68
C PRO A 391 -11.12 -24.97 9.14
N PHE A 392 -12.27 -25.39 8.61
CA PHE A 392 -12.38 -26.67 7.93
C PHE A 392 -11.65 -26.61 6.57
N PRO A 393 -11.04 -27.72 6.10
CA PRO A 393 -10.38 -27.77 4.80
C PRO A 393 -11.32 -27.45 3.62
N ARG A 394 -12.62 -27.74 3.80
CA ARG A 394 -13.69 -27.45 2.84
C ARG A 394 -14.93 -27.01 3.59
N VAL A 395 -15.59 -25.96 3.12
CA VAL A 395 -16.84 -25.47 3.71
C VAL A 395 -17.74 -24.89 2.63
N ARG A 396 -19.05 -24.94 2.84
CA ARG A 396 -19.99 -24.12 2.05
C ARG A 396 -19.95 -22.71 2.60
N TRP A 397 -19.56 -21.73 1.79
CA TRP A 397 -19.39 -20.34 2.18
C TRP A 397 -20.37 -19.43 1.42
N SER A 398 -20.93 -18.45 2.12
CA SER A 398 -21.76 -17.38 1.53
C SER A 398 -21.28 -16.01 2.03
N ILE A 399 -21.65 -14.94 1.32
CA ILE A 399 -21.41 -13.57 1.78
C ILE A 399 -22.09 -13.29 3.13
N ARG A 400 -23.19 -13.97 3.46
CA ARG A 400 -23.84 -13.86 4.78
C ARG A 400 -22.94 -14.38 5.90
N ASN A 401 -22.10 -15.39 5.64
CA ASN A 401 -21.10 -15.83 6.62
C ASN A 401 -20.05 -14.74 6.88
N ASN A 402 -19.57 -14.04 5.84
CA ASN A 402 -18.69 -12.87 6.02
C ASN A 402 -19.36 -11.84 6.94
N VAL A 403 -20.62 -11.49 6.65
CA VAL A 403 -21.39 -10.54 7.47
C VAL A 403 -21.46 -10.98 8.92
N ASN A 404 -21.89 -12.22 9.19
CA ASN A 404 -22.10 -12.69 10.55
C ASN A 404 -20.80 -12.79 11.36
N VAL A 405 -19.77 -13.44 10.80
CA VAL A 405 -18.52 -13.71 11.51
C VAL A 405 -17.78 -12.39 11.78
N MET A 406 -17.66 -11.53 10.77
CA MET A 406 -17.00 -10.24 10.89
C MET A 406 -17.74 -9.30 11.85
N GLN A 407 -19.08 -9.22 11.76
CA GLN A 407 -19.87 -8.37 12.66
C GLN A 407 -19.79 -8.85 14.12
N SER A 408 -19.82 -10.17 14.36
CA SER A 408 -19.70 -10.73 15.71
C SER A 408 -18.36 -10.41 16.36
N ALA A 409 -17.26 -10.55 15.60
CA ALA A 409 -15.92 -10.24 16.07
C ALA A 409 -15.75 -8.73 16.31
N LEU A 410 -16.24 -7.87 15.41
CA LEU A 410 -16.22 -6.41 15.59
C LEU A 410 -16.97 -5.97 16.84
N LEU A 411 -18.18 -6.50 17.09
CA LEU A 411 -18.95 -6.17 18.29
C LEU A 411 -18.19 -6.53 19.57
N THR A 412 -17.49 -7.67 19.54
CA THR A 412 -16.63 -8.11 20.64
C THR A 412 -15.45 -7.16 20.87
N GLY A 413 -14.74 -6.76 19.81
CA GLY A 413 -13.64 -5.81 19.89
C GLY A 413 -14.09 -4.41 20.34
N MET A 414 -15.20 -3.91 19.80
CA MET A 414 -15.81 -2.63 20.21
C MET A 414 -16.23 -2.67 21.68
N TYR A 415 -16.86 -3.77 22.13
CA TYR A 415 -17.24 -3.94 23.53
C TYR A 415 -16.02 -3.92 24.45
N LYS A 416 -14.94 -4.64 24.11
CA LYS A 416 -13.69 -4.66 24.90
C LYS A 416 -13.13 -3.25 25.08
N VAL A 417 -13.03 -2.48 24.01
CA VAL A 417 -12.51 -1.10 24.05
C VAL A 417 -13.44 -0.17 24.84
N ALA A 418 -14.75 -0.29 24.69
CA ALA A 418 -15.73 0.51 25.43
C ALA A 418 -15.75 0.17 26.93
N HIS A 419 -15.73 -1.13 27.26
CA HIS A 419 -15.75 -1.63 28.64
C HIS A 419 -14.48 -1.25 29.40
N GLU A 420 -13.32 -1.33 28.75
CA GLU A 420 -12.01 -1.01 29.33
C GLU A 420 -11.48 0.36 28.88
N ARG A 421 -12.39 1.30 28.58
CA ARG A 421 -12.03 2.60 27.97
C ARG A 421 -10.90 3.34 28.69
N LYS A 422 -10.85 3.29 30.02
CA LYS A 422 -9.81 3.99 30.79
C LYS A 422 -8.42 3.44 30.51
N THR A 423 -8.28 2.12 30.35
CA THR A 423 -7.02 1.46 30.02
C THR A 423 -6.51 1.93 28.67
N PHE A 424 -7.33 1.81 27.63
CA PHE A 424 -6.96 2.20 26.27
C PHE A 424 -6.69 3.72 26.15
N MET A 425 -7.50 4.57 26.80
CA MET A 425 -7.28 6.02 26.78
C MET A 425 -6.01 6.43 27.55
N LYS A 426 -5.66 5.73 28.64
CA LYS A 426 -4.40 5.94 29.36
C LYS A 426 -3.19 5.51 28.53
N ASN A 427 -3.30 4.38 27.83
CA ASN A 427 -2.26 3.93 26.91
C ASN A 427 -2.09 4.91 25.74
N PHE A 428 -3.18 5.45 25.18
CA PHE A 428 -3.12 6.48 24.13
C PHE A 428 -2.34 7.72 24.58
N TYR A 429 -2.66 8.22 25.78
CA TYR A 429 -1.95 9.32 26.41
C TYR A 429 -0.46 9.01 26.62
N LEU A 430 -0.15 7.84 27.19
CA LEU A 430 1.22 7.46 27.51
C LEU A 430 2.09 7.32 26.25
N LYS A 431 1.56 6.67 25.20
CA LYS A 431 2.25 6.57 23.90
C LYS A 431 2.52 7.96 23.31
N SER A 432 1.54 8.86 23.35
CA SER A 432 1.67 10.24 22.87
C SER A 432 2.69 11.06 23.67
N LYS A 433 2.70 10.93 25.00
CA LYS A 433 3.72 11.51 25.89
C LYS A 433 5.13 10.99 25.54
N ARG A 434 5.28 9.69 25.32
CA ARG A 434 6.56 9.07 24.93
C ARG A 434 7.07 9.61 23.60
N SER A 435 6.21 9.81 22.61
CA SER A 435 6.60 10.40 21.31
C SER A 435 7.26 11.78 21.48
N ILE A 436 6.74 12.61 22.40
CA ILE A 436 7.30 13.95 22.67
C ILE A 436 8.62 13.85 23.45
N LEU A 437 8.68 12.98 24.47
CA LEU A 437 9.88 12.84 25.32
C LEU A 437 11.07 12.17 24.61
N LYS A 438 10.78 11.35 23.60
CA LYS A 438 11.74 10.56 22.82
C LYS A 438 12.94 11.38 22.35
N ALA A 439 12.74 12.61 21.87
CA ALA A 439 13.81 13.45 21.35
C ALA A 439 14.97 13.70 22.34
N ARG A 440 14.67 13.74 23.64
CA ARG A 440 15.66 13.96 24.71
C ARG A 440 16.06 12.66 25.41
N ALA A 441 15.17 11.66 25.43
CA ALA A 441 15.39 10.40 26.15
C ALA A 441 16.10 9.32 25.33
N GLU A 442 15.81 9.24 24.02
CA GLU A 442 16.17 8.10 23.17
C GLU A 442 16.85 8.55 21.86
N GLY A 443 16.40 9.67 21.30
CA GLY A 443 16.84 10.19 20.00
C GLY A 443 16.09 9.61 18.80
N PRO A 444 16.31 10.15 17.58
CA PRO A 444 17.07 11.37 17.34
C PRO A 444 16.35 12.60 17.92
N ALA A 445 17.10 13.68 18.11
CA ALA A 445 16.54 14.96 18.55
C ALA A 445 15.84 15.68 17.40
N ALA A 446 16.37 15.57 16.17
CA ALA A 446 15.77 16.15 14.97
C ALA A 446 16.30 15.49 13.68
N TYR A 447 15.60 15.75 12.58
CA TYR A 447 16.12 15.65 11.22
C TYR A 447 16.25 17.05 10.62
N ILE A 448 17.39 17.33 10.00
CA ILE A 448 17.72 18.64 9.42
C ILE A 448 17.82 18.53 7.90
N PHE A 449 17.19 19.47 7.23
CA PHE A 449 17.17 19.63 5.78
C PHE A 449 17.93 20.92 5.46
N PRO A 450 19.16 20.83 4.91
CA PRO A 450 20.01 21.99 4.69
C PRO A 450 19.39 23.03 3.75
N ALA A 451 19.67 24.32 3.99
CA ALA A 451 19.20 25.43 3.15
C ALA A 451 19.87 25.47 1.75
N ASP A 452 21.06 24.88 1.62
CA ASP A 452 21.85 24.81 0.39
C ASP A 452 21.61 23.50 -0.39
N GLU A 453 20.41 22.94 -0.26
CA GLU A 453 19.97 21.76 -0.99
C GLU A 453 20.02 21.96 -2.51
N LYS A 454 20.56 20.98 -3.23
CA LYS A 454 20.65 20.96 -4.70
C LYS A 454 19.30 20.67 -5.35
N HIS A 455 18.39 20.06 -4.59
CA HIS A 455 17.07 19.59 -5.00
C HIS A 455 15.94 20.26 -4.18
N PRO A 456 15.82 21.62 -4.20
CA PRO A 456 14.90 22.34 -3.33
C PRO A 456 13.42 21.99 -3.60
N ASP A 457 13.06 21.68 -4.85
CA ASP A 457 11.71 21.23 -5.19
C ASP A 457 11.37 19.86 -4.59
N GLN A 458 12.28 18.87 -4.71
CA GLN A 458 12.10 17.58 -4.05
C GLN A 458 12.06 17.72 -2.53
N GLN A 459 12.88 18.60 -1.95
CA GLN A 459 12.87 18.91 -0.51
C GLN A 459 11.51 19.49 -0.10
N ALA A 460 10.97 20.45 -0.85
CA ALA A 460 9.66 21.01 -0.59
C ALA A 460 8.54 19.97 -0.71
N MET A 461 8.61 19.04 -1.67
CA MET A 461 7.65 17.94 -1.80
C MET A 461 7.69 17.00 -0.59
N LEU A 462 8.89 16.63 -0.13
CA LEU A 462 9.07 15.77 1.05
C LEU A 462 8.56 16.45 2.33
N LEU A 463 8.90 17.71 2.55
CA LEU A 463 8.45 18.46 3.73
C LEU A 463 6.92 18.64 3.75
N LYS A 464 6.30 18.90 2.60
CA LYS A 464 4.82 18.95 2.48
C LYS A 464 4.17 17.61 2.76
N LEU A 465 4.79 16.50 2.34
CA LEU A 465 4.31 15.16 2.63
C LEU A 465 4.35 14.85 4.14
N LEU A 466 5.46 15.20 4.81
CA LEU A 466 5.55 15.07 6.28
C LEU A 466 4.46 15.89 6.98
N MET A 467 4.21 17.12 6.53
CA MET A 467 3.11 17.93 7.07
C MET A 467 1.72 17.35 6.81
N ALA A 468 1.51 16.69 5.67
CA ALA A 468 0.26 15.99 5.39
C ALA A 468 0.02 14.82 6.38
N GLN A 469 1.09 14.25 6.94
CA GLN A 469 1.08 13.32 8.07
C GLN A 469 1.02 14.03 9.44
N GLY A 470 0.69 15.32 9.50
CA GLY A 470 0.61 16.08 10.74
C GLY A 470 1.97 16.40 11.40
N VAL A 471 3.10 16.10 10.75
CA VAL A 471 4.44 16.41 11.29
C VAL A 471 4.71 17.92 11.18
N GLU A 472 5.15 18.51 12.30
CA GLU A 472 5.55 19.91 12.40
C GLU A 472 6.96 20.13 11.86
N VAL A 473 7.12 21.16 11.02
CA VAL A 473 8.40 21.56 10.42
C VAL A 473 8.76 22.97 10.89
N HIS A 474 10.02 23.17 11.27
CA HIS A 474 10.56 24.46 11.69
C HIS A 474 11.63 24.95 10.71
N LYS A 475 11.93 26.25 10.76
CA LYS A 475 12.98 26.89 9.95
C LYS A 475 13.96 27.63 10.87
N LEU A 476 15.26 27.36 10.74
CA LEU A 476 16.29 28.04 11.52
C LEU A 476 16.32 29.53 11.18
N THR A 477 16.25 30.41 12.17
CA THR A 477 16.30 31.88 11.96
C THR A 477 17.74 32.43 11.97
N ARG A 478 18.71 31.62 12.40
CA ARG A 478 20.14 31.92 12.36
C ARG A 478 20.97 30.63 12.20
N PRO A 479 22.23 30.73 11.76
CA PRO A 479 23.10 29.56 11.72
C PRO A 479 23.24 28.89 13.09
N THR A 480 23.26 27.57 13.11
CA THR A 480 23.29 26.74 14.32
C THR A 480 24.42 25.72 14.22
N LEU A 481 25.29 25.70 15.22
CA LEU A 481 26.37 24.70 15.34
C LEU A 481 25.89 23.50 16.15
N LEU A 482 25.92 22.32 15.54
CA LEU A 482 25.65 21.02 16.15
C LEU A 482 26.87 20.09 15.99
N LYS A 483 26.78 18.88 16.54
CA LYS A 483 27.83 17.84 16.39
C LYS A 483 28.11 17.49 14.94
N GLU A 484 27.09 17.51 14.08
CA GLU A 484 27.18 17.14 12.66
C GLU A 484 27.73 18.29 11.78
N GLY A 485 27.83 19.51 12.33
CA GLY A 485 28.33 20.69 11.62
C GLY A 485 27.54 21.96 11.88
N THR A 486 27.86 23.02 11.13
CA THR A 486 27.10 24.28 11.15
C THR A 486 26.02 24.22 10.07
N PHE A 487 24.76 24.37 10.48
CA PHE A 487 23.62 24.49 9.58
C PHE A 487 23.26 25.96 9.39
N LEU A 488 23.02 26.36 8.15
CA LEU A 488 22.71 27.75 7.80
C LEU A 488 21.34 28.18 8.31
N ALA A 489 21.14 29.49 8.44
CA ALA A 489 19.79 30.05 8.51
C ALA A 489 18.96 29.57 7.31
N ASN A 490 17.65 29.47 7.48
CA ASN A 490 16.68 28.91 6.53
C ASN A 490 16.73 27.38 6.35
N SER A 491 17.62 26.64 7.01
CA SER A 491 17.54 25.18 7.01
C SER A 491 16.26 24.73 7.72
N TYR A 492 15.59 23.72 7.18
CA TYR A 492 14.38 23.18 7.81
C TYR A 492 14.74 22.12 8.85
N VAL A 493 13.95 22.05 9.91
CA VAL A 493 14.16 21.17 11.06
C VAL A 493 12.85 20.48 11.40
N VAL A 494 12.82 19.15 11.26
CA VAL A 494 11.79 18.30 11.84
C VAL A 494 12.27 17.94 13.24
N ARG A 495 11.77 18.66 14.24
CA ARG A 495 12.09 18.38 15.65
C ARG A 495 11.37 17.11 16.08
N MET A 496 11.99 16.27 16.91
CA MET A 496 11.34 15.03 17.36
C MET A 496 10.55 15.20 18.66
N ASP A 497 10.52 16.39 19.28
CA ASP A 497 9.75 16.69 20.49
C ASP A 497 8.30 17.10 20.17
N GLN A 498 7.64 16.27 19.37
CA GLN A 498 6.29 16.46 18.84
C GLN A 498 5.49 15.13 18.89
N PRO A 499 4.15 15.15 18.89
CA PRO A 499 3.33 13.96 19.10
C PRO A 499 3.47 12.89 18.02
N TYR A 500 3.83 13.28 16.79
CA TYR A 500 3.94 12.40 15.62
C TYR A 500 5.39 12.16 15.18
N SER A 501 6.32 12.31 16.12
CA SER A 501 7.75 12.02 15.92
C SER A 501 8.01 10.61 15.39
N ARG A 502 7.23 9.62 15.84
CA ARG A 502 7.34 8.23 15.35
C ARG A 502 6.96 8.07 13.87
N MET A 503 5.93 8.77 13.39
CA MET A 503 5.61 8.79 11.96
C MET A 503 6.77 9.40 11.14
N ALA A 504 7.37 10.48 11.65
CA ALA A 504 8.54 11.10 11.02
C ALA A 504 9.75 10.14 10.99
N ASP A 505 10.05 9.43 12.09
CA ASP A 505 11.13 8.42 12.11
C ASP A 505 10.86 7.29 11.14
N MET A 506 9.63 6.77 11.12
CA MET A 506 9.25 5.71 10.19
C MET A 506 9.60 6.12 8.77
N MET A 507 9.34 7.36 8.34
CA MET A 507 9.57 7.81 6.97
C MET A 507 11.03 8.20 6.68
N LEU A 508 11.74 8.79 7.66
CA LEU A 508 13.04 9.43 7.46
C LEU A 508 14.24 8.56 7.90
N ASP A 509 14.07 7.69 8.90
CA ASP A 509 15.17 6.86 9.37
C ASP A 509 15.46 5.70 8.41
N GLN A 510 16.66 5.16 8.52
CA GLN A 510 17.09 3.98 7.79
C GLN A 510 16.38 2.74 8.34
N GLN A 511 15.89 1.87 7.45
CA GLN A 511 15.30 0.59 7.83
C GLN A 511 16.36 -0.51 7.70
N TYR A 512 16.35 -1.46 8.63
CA TYR A 512 17.15 -2.67 8.56
C TYR A 512 16.27 -3.86 8.94
N TYR A 513 15.97 -4.70 7.96
CA TYR A 513 15.21 -5.93 8.14
C TYR A 513 16.19 -7.10 8.04
N ASN A 514 16.30 -7.88 9.11
CA ASN A 514 17.31 -8.93 9.17
C ASN A 514 16.95 -10.06 8.20
N PRO A 515 17.86 -10.52 7.34
CA PRO A 515 17.57 -11.63 6.44
C PRO A 515 17.13 -12.94 7.10
N ASN A 516 17.45 -13.11 8.38
CA ASN A 516 17.08 -14.30 9.17
C ASN A 516 15.71 -14.16 9.88
N ASP A 517 15.07 -13.00 9.80
CA ASP A 517 13.72 -12.81 10.31
C ASP A 517 12.68 -13.55 9.45
N PRO A 518 11.42 -13.71 9.91
CA PRO A 518 10.35 -14.24 9.09
C PRO A 518 10.27 -13.56 7.72
N ARG A 519 9.72 -14.25 6.71
CA ARG A 519 9.59 -13.67 5.37
C ARG A 519 8.73 -12.41 5.42
N SER A 520 9.21 -11.32 4.81
CA SER A 520 8.43 -10.09 4.72
C SER A 520 7.17 -10.27 3.88
N TYR A 521 6.11 -9.57 4.29
CA TYR A 521 4.88 -9.52 3.53
C TYR A 521 4.96 -8.50 2.38
N ASP A 522 5.73 -7.42 2.58
CA ASP A 522 5.86 -6.31 1.62
C ASP A 522 7.29 -5.72 1.62
N ASP A 523 7.42 -4.48 1.13
CA ASP A 523 8.65 -3.69 1.11
C ASP A 523 9.34 -3.69 2.49
N THR A 524 10.60 -4.10 2.50
CA THR A 524 11.43 -4.15 3.72
C THR A 524 12.18 -2.84 3.96
N GLY A 525 12.37 -2.02 2.94
CA GLY A 525 13.18 -0.80 3.03
C GLY A 525 12.61 0.39 2.28
N TRP A 526 12.67 1.53 2.95
CA TRP A 526 12.48 2.86 2.38
C TRP A 526 13.36 3.84 3.17
N GLN A 527 13.68 4.98 2.60
CA GLN A 527 14.29 6.10 3.33
C GLN A 527 14.06 7.35 2.50
N PHE A 528 13.23 8.28 2.98
CA PHE A 528 12.70 9.31 2.10
C PHE A 528 13.75 10.34 1.66
N GLY A 529 14.82 10.57 2.43
CA GLY A 529 15.95 11.38 1.97
C GLY A 529 16.54 10.86 0.65
N PRO A 530 17.13 9.65 0.63
CA PRO A 530 17.61 9.02 -0.59
C PRO A 530 16.54 8.86 -1.69
N LEU A 531 15.32 8.46 -1.34
CA LEU A 531 14.26 8.23 -2.33
C LEU A 531 13.73 9.52 -2.98
N PHE A 532 13.85 10.67 -2.32
CA PHE A 532 13.59 11.99 -2.89
C PHE A 532 14.85 12.64 -3.47
N ASN A 533 16.03 12.01 -3.32
CA ASN A 533 17.34 12.58 -3.63
C ASN A 533 17.56 13.93 -2.91
N VAL A 534 17.23 13.97 -1.61
CA VAL A 534 17.32 15.13 -0.73
C VAL A 534 18.24 14.80 0.45
N SER A 535 19.09 15.74 0.83
CA SER A 535 19.95 15.64 2.00
C SER A 535 19.12 15.73 3.29
N THR A 536 19.19 14.66 4.08
CA THR A 536 18.51 14.55 5.38
C THR A 536 19.50 14.17 6.46
N ILE A 537 19.77 15.08 7.39
CA ILE A 537 20.75 14.88 8.46
C ILE A 537 20.05 14.56 9.77
N ARG A 538 20.20 13.31 10.23
CA ARG A 538 19.74 12.85 11.54
C ARG A 538 20.70 13.36 12.63
N THR A 539 20.20 14.04 13.66
CA THR A 539 21.03 14.50 14.80
C THR A 539 20.52 13.97 16.13
N ASN A 540 21.43 13.50 16.97
CA ASN A 540 21.17 13.20 18.38
C ASN A 540 21.56 14.38 19.30
N ASP A 541 22.02 15.51 18.75
CA ASP A 541 22.41 16.69 19.53
C ASP A 541 21.17 17.49 19.94
N THR A 542 20.74 17.29 21.20
CA THR A 542 19.58 17.99 21.78
C THR A 542 19.68 19.52 21.77
N LYS A 543 20.86 20.12 21.54
CA LYS A 543 21.01 21.57 21.34
C LYS A 543 20.16 22.11 20.20
N VAL A 544 19.85 21.28 19.20
CA VAL A 544 18.94 21.66 18.12
C VAL A 544 17.58 22.10 18.66
N LEU A 545 17.09 21.49 19.74
CA LEU A 545 15.79 21.79 20.33
C LEU A 545 15.74 23.16 21.01
N ASP A 546 16.89 23.74 21.35
CA ASP A 546 17.02 25.04 21.99
C ASP A 546 17.48 26.13 20.98
N SER A 547 17.62 25.75 19.70
CA SER A 547 18.06 26.64 18.63
C SER A 547 16.96 27.60 18.18
N ALA A 548 17.35 28.79 17.74
CA ALA A 548 16.40 29.81 17.29
C ALA A 548 15.80 29.40 15.93
N MET A 549 14.49 29.14 15.93
CA MET A 549 13.73 28.69 14.77
C MET A 549 12.26 29.09 14.90
N GLU A 550 11.55 29.05 13.79
CA GLU A 550 10.11 29.31 13.73
C GLU A 550 9.37 28.12 13.10
N LEU A 551 8.15 27.84 13.56
CA LEU A 551 7.27 26.90 12.89
C LEU A 551 6.93 27.46 11.50
N THR A 552 7.00 26.63 10.46
CA THR A 552 6.77 27.09 9.09
C THR A 552 5.86 26.14 8.32
N THR A 553 5.09 26.73 7.41
CA THR A 553 4.32 26.03 6.37
C THR A 553 4.77 26.44 4.96
N ASP A 554 5.78 27.31 4.90
CA ASP A 554 6.19 28.01 3.68
C ASP A 554 7.45 27.35 3.11
N PHE A 555 7.25 26.68 1.99
CA PHE A 555 8.32 26.03 1.23
C PHE A 555 8.44 26.70 -0.13
N GLU A 556 9.65 27.15 -0.43
CA GLU A 556 9.97 27.66 -1.76
C GLU A 556 9.87 26.50 -2.76
N SER A 557 8.95 26.60 -3.72
CA SER A 557 8.90 25.70 -4.88
C SER A 557 9.23 26.50 -6.12
N VAL A 558 10.16 25.99 -6.92
CA VAL A 558 10.81 26.70 -8.00
C VAL A 558 10.41 26.13 -9.36
N LYS A 559 10.22 24.79 -9.52
CA LYS A 559 9.53 24.07 -10.62
C LYS A 559 9.66 22.54 -10.40
N GLY A 560 8.55 21.79 -10.33
CA GLY A 560 8.60 20.32 -10.22
C GLY A 560 9.30 19.61 -11.41
N PRO A 561 9.78 18.36 -11.23
CA PRO A 561 10.69 17.65 -12.15
C PRO A 561 10.12 17.33 -13.54
N GLY A 562 8.84 17.61 -13.83
CA GLY A 562 8.18 17.36 -15.13
C GLY A 562 8.05 18.56 -16.07
N GLN A 563 8.44 19.77 -15.65
CA GLN A 563 8.21 20.99 -16.42
C GLN A 563 9.01 21.01 -17.75
N GLY A 564 8.44 21.68 -18.77
CA GLY A 564 9.11 21.95 -20.05
C GLY A 564 9.18 20.77 -21.04
N ILE A 565 8.49 19.67 -20.77
CA ILE A 565 8.43 18.52 -21.69
C ILE A 565 7.47 18.82 -22.85
N SER A 566 7.99 18.76 -24.08
CA SER A 566 7.22 18.96 -25.33
C SER A 566 7.05 17.67 -26.15
N ALA A 567 7.72 16.58 -25.76
CA ALA A 567 7.66 15.30 -26.46
C ALA A 567 6.23 14.71 -26.45
N ARG A 568 5.82 14.07 -27.55
CA ARG A 568 4.56 13.33 -27.61
C ARG A 568 4.75 11.95 -26.98
N ILE A 569 4.31 11.81 -25.74
CA ILE A 569 4.48 10.59 -24.94
C ILE A 569 3.27 9.68 -25.11
N ALA A 570 3.50 8.40 -25.41
CA ALA A 570 2.54 7.33 -25.21
C ALA A 570 2.88 6.60 -23.90
N LEU A 571 1.94 6.54 -22.95
CA LEU A 571 2.01 5.69 -21.78
C LEU A 571 1.16 4.44 -22.01
N VAL A 572 1.79 3.27 -21.99
CA VAL A 572 1.18 2.01 -22.44
C VAL A 572 0.58 1.24 -21.26
N HIS A 573 -0.61 0.68 -21.46
CA HIS A 573 -1.21 -0.34 -20.57
C HIS A 573 -1.59 -1.62 -21.32
N THR A 574 -1.76 -2.71 -20.58
CA THR A 574 -1.83 -4.08 -21.14
C THR A 574 -3.21 -4.72 -21.07
N TRP A 575 -4.22 -4.05 -20.49
CA TRP A 575 -5.51 -4.64 -20.09
C TRP A 575 -5.42 -5.83 -19.10
N THR A 576 -4.22 -6.29 -18.73
CA THR A 576 -4.02 -7.43 -17.83
C THR A 576 -3.89 -7.03 -16.38
N SER A 577 -3.12 -5.98 -16.12
CA SER A 577 -2.98 -5.32 -14.82
C SER A 577 -2.84 -3.83 -15.12
N THR A 578 -3.49 -2.99 -14.30
CA THR A 578 -3.36 -1.54 -14.43
C THR A 578 -2.80 -0.86 -13.18
N GLN A 579 -2.21 -1.66 -12.29
CA GLN A 579 -1.75 -1.21 -10.98
C GLN A 579 -0.49 -0.35 -11.09
N ASP A 580 0.58 -0.91 -11.66
CA ASP A 580 1.89 -0.28 -11.67
C ASP A 580 1.94 0.94 -12.60
N GLU A 581 1.37 0.88 -13.81
CA GLU A 581 1.30 2.07 -14.66
C GLU A 581 0.34 3.13 -14.10
N GLY A 582 -0.56 2.75 -13.20
CA GLY A 582 -1.39 3.68 -12.42
C GLY A 582 -0.54 4.68 -11.63
N TRP A 583 0.56 4.23 -11.03
CA TRP A 583 1.51 5.10 -10.33
C TRP A 583 2.21 6.08 -11.26
N TYR A 584 2.50 5.66 -12.49
CA TYR A 584 3.09 6.53 -13.51
C TYR A 584 2.10 7.60 -13.97
N ARG A 585 0.84 7.22 -14.21
CA ARG A 585 -0.23 8.19 -14.53
C ARG A 585 -0.39 9.22 -13.44
N LEU A 586 -0.45 8.79 -12.18
CA LEU A 586 -0.59 9.68 -11.05
C LEU A 586 0.58 10.68 -10.95
N ALA A 587 1.82 10.21 -11.09
CA ALA A 587 3.00 11.06 -11.08
C ALA A 587 2.99 12.08 -12.23
N LEU A 588 2.68 11.64 -13.46
CA LEU A 588 2.62 12.51 -14.63
C LEU A 588 1.52 13.57 -14.51
N ASP A 589 0.32 13.18 -14.07
CA ASP A 589 -0.80 14.10 -13.88
C ASP A 589 -0.50 15.15 -12.79
N GLN A 590 0.03 14.72 -11.64
CA GLN A 590 0.39 15.64 -10.55
C GLN A 590 1.50 16.63 -10.95
N LEU A 591 2.40 16.22 -11.84
CA LEU A 591 3.49 17.06 -12.35
C LEU A 591 3.12 17.86 -13.59
N GLY A 592 1.91 17.69 -14.13
CA GLY A 592 1.42 18.39 -15.32
C GLY A 592 2.12 17.97 -16.61
N VAL A 593 2.61 16.73 -16.70
CA VAL A 593 3.24 16.19 -17.90
C VAL A 593 2.16 15.63 -18.83
N ASN A 594 2.09 16.15 -20.05
CA ASN A 594 1.11 15.68 -21.03
C ASN A 594 1.54 14.32 -21.62
N TYR A 595 0.63 13.36 -21.62
CA TYR A 595 0.81 12.07 -22.28
C TYR A 595 -0.50 11.60 -22.91
N LYS A 596 -0.38 10.68 -23.87
CA LYS A 596 -1.50 9.90 -24.35
C LYS A 596 -1.46 8.54 -23.67
N TYR A 597 -2.50 8.21 -22.91
CA TYR A 597 -2.69 6.86 -22.40
C TYR A 597 -3.20 5.97 -23.53
N VAL A 598 -2.52 4.85 -23.80
CA VAL A 598 -2.83 3.95 -24.91
C VAL A 598 -2.72 2.50 -24.46
N SER A 599 -3.55 1.63 -25.03
CA SER A 599 -3.40 0.20 -24.81
C SER A 599 -2.37 -0.41 -25.75
N VAL A 600 -1.97 -1.65 -25.44
CA VAL A 600 -1.20 -2.52 -26.34
C VAL A 600 -1.82 -2.67 -27.74
N HIS A 601 -3.15 -2.48 -27.89
CA HIS A 601 -3.81 -2.52 -29.19
C HIS A 601 -3.43 -1.33 -30.09
N GLU A 602 -3.19 -0.14 -29.53
CA GLU A 602 -2.71 1.00 -30.33
C GLU A 602 -1.33 0.71 -30.94
N LEU A 603 -0.48 -0.02 -30.19
CA LEU A 603 0.83 -0.46 -30.67
C LEU A 603 0.71 -1.50 -31.79
N ARG A 604 -0.24 -2.43 -31.66
CA ARG A 604 -0.58 -3.43 -32.69
C ARG A 604 -1.13 -2.76 -33.95
N ASP A 605 -2.09 -1.86 -33.80
CA ASP A 605 -2.93 -1.39 -34.89
C ASP A 605 -2.36 -0.14 -35.60
N THR A 606 -1.37 0.54 -35.02
CA THR A 606 -0.71 1.71 -35.63
C THR A 606 0.64 1.34 -36.27
N ALA A 607 0.66 1.21 -37.61
CA ALA A 607 1.89 0.88 -38.36
C ALA A 607 2.98 1.97 -38.36
N ASP A 608 2.61 3.23 -38.16
CA ASP A 608 3.54 4.36 -38.03
C ASP A 608 3.37 5.06 -36.69
N LEU A 609 3.93 4.45 -35.66
CA LEU A 609 3.94 5.00 -34.31
C LEU A 609 4.73 6.31 -34.22
N ARG A 610 5.77 6.49 -35.05
CA ARG A 610 6.64 7.68 -35.01
C ARG A 610 5.89 8.94 -35.48
N ALA A 611 4.95 8.78 -36.40
CA ALA A 611 4.03 9.85 -36.80
C ALA A 611 3.15 10.35 -35.65
N LYS A 612 2.90 9.55 -34.59
CA LYS A 612 2.08 9.94 -33.43
C LYS A 612 2.89 10.29 -32.19
N TYR A 613 3.99 9.58 -31.95
CA TYR A 613 4.74 9.63 -30.70
C TYR A 613 6.22 9.89 -30.93
N ASP A 614 6.83 10.52 -29.94
CA ASP A 614 8.28 10.71 -29.82
C ASP A 614 8.86 9.73 -28.79
N VAL A 615 8.08 9.46 -27.74
CA VAL A 615 8.43 8.53 -26.66
C VAL A 615 7.30 7.52 -26.45
N ILE A 616 7.64 6.25 -26.31
CA ILE A 616 6.75 5.19 -25.84
C ILE A 616 7.29 4.70 -24.50
N LEU A 617 6.50 4.84 -23.45
CA LEU A 617 6.82 4.39 -22.10
C LEU A 617 5.97 3.16 -21.76
N MET A 618 6.66 2.06 -21.49
CA MET A 618 6.11 0.80 -20.98
C MET A 618 6.56 0.63 -19.52
N PRO A 619 5.72 1.01 -18.55
CA PRO A 619 5.97 0.76 -17.12
C PRO A 619 6.04 -0.73 -16.80
N PRO A 620 6.34 -1.13 -15.55
CA PRO A 620 6.16 -2.52 -15.13
C PRO A 620 4.71 -2.96 -15.36
N GLY A 621 4.52 -4.22 -15.70
CA GLY A 621 3.21 -4.82 -15.89
C GLY A 621 3.16 -6.25 -15.36
N GLY A 622 2.02 -6.92 -15.51
CA GLY A 622 1.91 -8.33 -15.15
C GLY A 622 2.48 -9.27 -16.22
N GLY A 623 3.02 -10.41 -15.79
CA GLY A 623 3.34 -11.55 -16.67
C GLY A 623 4.69 -11.47 -17.39
N SER A 624 4.89 -12.34 -18.38
CA SER A 624 6.10 -12.45 -19.19
C SER A 624 6.02 -11.63 -20.48
N ALA A 625 7.14 -11.46 -21.19
CA ALA A 625 7.13 -10.90 -22.54
C ALA A 625 6.13 -11.61 -23.47
N GLN A 626 5.98 -12.93 -23.33
CA GLN A 626 5.02 -13.70 -24.11
C GLN A 626 3.56 -13.32 -23.78
N SER A 627 3.21 -13.18 -22.49
CA SER A 627 1.84 -12.79 -22.14
C SER A 627 1.52 -11.35 -22.50
N ILE A 628 2.50 -10.44 -22.50
CA ILE A 628 2.32 -9.05 -22.96
C ILE A 628 2.07 -9.01 -24.47
N VAL A 629 2.84 -9.78 -25.25
CA VAL A 629 2.69 -9.84 -26.71
C VAL A 629 1.40 -10.55 -27.11
N ASN A 630 1.07 -11.69 -26.50
CA ASN A 630 -0.15 -12.42 -26.85
C ASN A 630 -1.42 -11.79 -26.24
N GLY A 631 -1.29 -11.11 -25.09
CA GLY A 631 -2.40 -10.57 -24.31
C GLY A 631 -3.35 -11.65 -23.80
N ARG A 632 -4.61 -11.27 -23.53
CA ARG A 632 -5.63 -12.22 -23.07
C ARG A 632 -6.08 -13.12 -24.24
N PRO A 633 -6.30 -14.43 -24.01
CA PRO A 633 -6.70 -15.36 -25.06
C PRO A 633 -8.00 -14.92 -25.76
N MET A 634 -7.98 -14.88 -27.10
CA MET A 634 -9.16 -14.56 -27.92
C MET A 634 -10.07 -15.80 -28.13
N VAL A 635 -10.51 -16.40 -27.03
CA VAL A 635 -11.41 -17.56 -27.02
C VAL A 635 -12.81 -17.14 -26.57
N GLY A 636 -13.85 -17.53 -27.33
CA GLY A 636 -15.24 -17.19 -27.04
C GLY A 636 -15.62 -15.75 -27.39
N ASP A 637 -16.70 -15.26 -26.80
CA ASP A 637 -17.24 -13.92 -27.05
C ASP A 637 -16.28 -12.79 -26.61
N PRO A 638 -16.35 -11.61 -27.24
CA PRO A 638 -15.63 -10.40 -26.81
C PRO A 638 -15.84 -10.06 -25.35
N MET A 639 -14.82 -9.48 -24.73
CA MET A 639 -14.84 -8.99 -23.35
C MET A 639 -14.90 -7.45 -23.35
N PRO A 640 -16.10 -6.84 -23.43
CA PRO A 640 -16.22 -5.39 -23.53
C PRO A 640 -15.90 -4.70 -22.20
N TRP A 641 -14.98 -3.73 -22.21
CA TRP A 641 -14.73 -2.81 -21.11
C TRP A 641 -15.23 -1.42 -21.49
N LYS A 642 -16.55 -1.22 -21.40
CA LYS A 642 -17.21 0.01 -21.85
C LYS A 642 -18.54 0.24 -21.13
N ALA A 643 -18.80 1.49 -20.78
CA ALA A 643 -20.06 1.92 -20.18
C ALA A 643 -21.25 1.64 -21.12
N THR A 644 -22.35 1.18 -20.53
CA THR A 644 -23.65 1.02 -21.17
C THR A 644 -24.75 1.58 -20.26
N SER A 645 -25.99 1.63 -20.71
CA SER A 645 -27.12 2.00 -19.84
C SER A 645 -27.28 1.05 -18.64
N GLU A 646 -26.99 -0.23 -18.84
CA GLU A 646 -27.13 -1.29 -17.85
C GLU A 646 -25.93 -1.38 -16.89
N TYR A 647 -24.74 -1.06 -17.41
CA TYR A 647 -23.46 -1.12 -16.71
C TYR A 647 -22.70 0.22 -16.88
N PRO A 648 -23.18 1.31 -16.25
CA PRO A 648 -22.70 2.66 -16.50
C PRO A 648 -21.32 2.96 -15.92
N ASN A 649 -20.82 2.14 -14.99
CA ASN A 649 -19.54 2.36 -14.31
C ASN A 649 -18.36 1.65 -15.01
N LEU A 650 -18.63 0.75 -15.97
CA LEU A 650 -17.57 0.13 -16.76
C LEU A 650 -16.86 1.17 -17.64
N GLY A 651 -15.56 1.00 -17.85
CA GLY A 651 -14.69 2.02 -18.44
C GLY A 651 -13.80 2.65 -17.38
N GLY A 652 -13.29 3.85 -17.67
CA GLY A 652 -12.33 4.55 -16.82
C GLY A 652 -11.40 5.39 -17.68
N PRO A 653 -10.09 5.42 -17.37
CA PRO A 653 -9.11 6.13 -18.19
C PRO A 653 -9.05 5.65 -19.65
N ASP A 654 -9.46 4.41 -19.93
CA ASP A 654 -9.60 3.85 -21.28
C ASP A 654 -10.83 2.93 -21.41
N THR A 655 -11.23 2.63 -22.64
CA THR A 655 -12.36 1.75 -22.98
C THR A 655 -12.10 0.91 -24.23
N SER A 656 -12.63 -0.31 -24.29
CA SER A 656 -12.58 -1.16 -25.47
C SER A 656 -13.83 -1.99 -25.64
N ASN A 657 -14.19 -2.30 -26.89
CA ASN A 657 -15.22 -3.29 -27.20
C ASN A 657 -14.72 -4.73 -26.96
N ASP A 658 -13.41 -4.95 -26.95
CA ASP A 658 -12.78 -6.21 -26.58
C ASP A 658 -11.39 -5.95 -25.99
N ILE A 659 -11.18 -6.28 -24.73
CA ILE A 659 -9.87 -6.11 -24.05
C ILE A 659 -8.90 -7.27 -24.31
N ARG A 660 -9.29 -8.26 -25.12
CA ARG A 660 -8.44 -9.42 -25.45
C ARG A 660 -7.43 -9.12 -26.56
N GLY A 661 -6.43 -10.00 -26.71
CA GLY A 661 -5.27 -9.78 -27.57
C GLY A 661 -4.23 -8.85 -26.94
N GLY A 662 -3.04 -8.82 -27.50
CA GLY A 662 -1.89 -8.08 -26.98
C GLY A 662 -1.27 -7.15 -28.02
N ILE A 663 0.03 -6.91 -27.90
CA ILE A 663 0.81 -6.16 -28.91
C ILE A 663 0.90 -6.96 -30.23
N GLU A 664 0.93 -8.29 -30.12
CA GLU A 664 1.13 -9.25 -31.20
C GLU A 664 2.46 -9.04 -31.95
N LEU A 665 2.82 -9.94 -32.88
CA LEU A 665 4.11 -9.83 -33.58
C LEU A 665 4.16 -8.59 -34.47
N GLU A 666 3.01 -8.18 -35.00
CA GLU A 666 2.80 -6.96 -35.77
C GLU A 666 3.18 -5.72 -34.95
N GLY A 667 2.67 -5.58 -33.72
CA GLY A 667 3.03 -4.44 -32.86
C GLY A 667 4.49 -4.46 -32.42
N VAL A 668 5.11 -5.63 -32.26
CA VAL A 668 6.55 -5.74 -32.03
C VAL A 668 7.35 -5.20 -33.22
N LEU A 669 6.92 -5.48 -34.46
CA LEU A 669 7.53 -4.91 -35.66
C LEU A 669 7.34 -3.39 -35.73
N HIS A 670 6.17 -2.88 -35.33
CA HIS A 670 5.90 -1.44 -35.25
C HIS A 670 6.81 -0.75 -34.23
N LEU A 671 6.99 -1.34 -33.04
CA LEU A 671 7.92 -0.83 -32.03
C LEU A 671 9.37 -0.80 -32.55
N LYS A 672 9.80 -1.88 -33.22
CA LYS A 672 11.13 -1.93 -33.84
C LYS A 672 11.33 -0.83 -34.87
N LYS A 673 10.33 -0.61 -35.73
CA LYS A 673 10.33 0.49 -36.72
C LYS A 673 10.40 1.85 -36.02
N PHE A 674 9.53 2.10 -35.04
CA PHE A 674 9.48 3.34 -34.25
C PHE A 674 10.84 3.75 -33.69
N VAL A 675 11.54 2.82 -33.02
CA VAL A 675 12.86 3.12 -32.46
C VAL A 675 13.87 3.35 -33.58
N SER A 676 13.88 2.51 -34.62
CA SER A 676 14.82 2.65 -35.74
C SER A 676 14.74 4.01 -36.45
N GLU A 677 13.57 4.64 -36.45
CA GLU A 677 13.29 5.95 -37.05
C GLU A 677 13.54 7.15 -36.12
N GLY A 678 14.08 6.91 -34.91
CA GLY A 678 14.45 7.98 -33.96
C GLY A 678 13.51 8.12 -32.78
N GLY A 679 12.58 7.19 -32.57
CA GLY A 679 11.76 7.14 -31.36
C GLY A 679 12.55 6.66 -30.14
N LEU A 680 12.07 7.04 -28.96
CA LEU A 680 12.57 6.55 -27.68
C LEU A 680 11.59 5.55 -27.07
N LEU A 681 12.01 4.29 -26.90
CA LEU A 681 11.26 3.28 -26.17
C LEU A 681 11.84 3.13 -24.77
N ILE A 682 11.02 3.32 -23.74
CA ILE A 682 11.41 3.13 -22.34
C ILE A 682 10.65 1.93 -21.79
N CYS A 683 11.39 0.93 -21.29
CA CYS A 683 10.83 -0.23 -20.62
C CYS A 683 11.34 -0.32 -19.19
N VAL A 684 10.47 -0.75 -18.27
CA VAL A 684 10.77 -0.83 -16.84
C VAL A 684 10.35 -2.19 -16.31
N GLY A 685 11.23 -2.84 -15.54
CA GLY A 685 10.92 -4.13 -14.94
C GLY A 685 10.71 -5.22 -16.00
N ASN A 686 9.67 -6.03 -15.84
CA ASN A 686 9.38 -7.14 -16.76
C ASN A 686 9.13 -6.72 -18.21
N THR A 687 8.66 -5.49 -18.48
CA THR A 687 8.47 -5.03 -19.87
C THR A 687 9.79 -4.88 -20.63
N CYS A 688 10.94 -4.79 -19.93
CA CYS A 688 12.27 -4.86 -20.54
C CYS A 688 12.51 -6.16 -21.31
N GLN A 689 11.81 -7.25 -20.96
CA GLN A 689 11.95 -8.53 -21.65
C GLN A 689 11.39 -8.46 -23.08
N VAL A 690 10.38 -7.63 -23.38
CA VAL A 690 9.78 -7.53 -24.72
C VAL A 690 10.82 -7.14 -25.80
N PRO A 691 11.56 -6.02 -25.68
CA PRO A 691 12.57 -5.68 -26.68
C PRO A 691 13.77 -6.65 -26.71
N ILE A 692 14.04 -7.37 -25.62
CA ILE A 692 15.13 -8.36 -25.53
C ILE A 692 14.74 -9.66 -26.24
N ASP A 693 13.65 -10.28 -25.81
CA ASP A 693 13.23 -11.63 -26.25
C ASP A 693 12.79 -11.65 -27.72
N TYR A 694 12.23 -10.54 -28.22
CA TYR A 694 11.80 -10.41 -29.60
C TYR A 694 12.80 -9.70 -30.52
N GLY A 695 14.04 -9.44 -30.04
CA GLY A 695 15.14 -8.98 -30.89
C GLY A 695 14.99 -7.55 -31.43
N ILE A 696 14.44 -6.64 -30.63
CA ILE A 696 14.52 -5.18 -30.87
C ILE A 696 15.91 -4.69 -30.49
N VAL A 697 16.43 -5.15 -29.35
CA VAL A 697 17.79 -4.84 -28.87
C VAL A 697 18.70 -6.07 -28.91
N ASN A 698 20.02 -5.84 -28.85
CA ASN A 698 21.03 -6.89 -28.80
C ASN A 698 22.07 -6.57 -27.71
N GLY A 699 22.74 -7.60 -27.19
CA GLY A 699 23.84 -7.42 -26.23
C GLY A 699 23.39 -7.13 -24.79
N VAL A 700 22.10 -7.24 -24.50
CA VAL A 700 21.52 -7.20 -23.16
C VAL A 700 20.71 -8.48 -22.95
N SER A 701 20.75 -9.04 -21.75
CA SER A 701 19.90 -10.16 -21.32
C SER A 701 19.36 -9.91 -19.92
N VAL A 702 18.30 -10.63 -19.56
CA VAL A 702 17.84 -10.72 -18.17
C VAL A 702 18.60 -11.83 -17.46
N PHE A 703 19.07 -11.54 -16.25
CA PHE A 703 19.65 -12.49 -15.31
C PHE A 703 18.57 -12.89 -14.31
N GLU A 704 18.36 -14.20 -14.16
CA GLU A 704 17.48 -14.76 -13.14
C GLU A 704 18.36 -15.22 -11.97
N PRO A 705 18.35 -14.49 -10.83
CA PRO A 705 19.11 -14.87 -9.65
C PRO A 705 18.58 -16.19 -9.06
N ALA A 706 19.47 -17.02 -8.52
CA ALA A 706 19.08 -18.28 -7.90
C ALA A 706 18.65 -18.10 -6.44
N ASP A 707 19.39 -17.24 -5.72
CA ASP A 707 19.35 -17.17 -4.26
C ASP A 707 19.10 -15.74 -3.74
N LEU A 708 19.17 -14.70 -4.59
CA LEU A 708 18.89 -13.31 -4.20
C LEU A 708 17.54 -13.22 -3.49
N ASN A 709 17.54 -12.54 -2.33
CA ASN A 709 16.32 -12.12 -1.66
C ASN A 709 16.36 -10.61 -1.39
N ALA A 710 15.58 -9.86 -2.16
CA ALA A 710 15.46 -8.41 -2.11
C ALA A 710 13.98 -8.02 -2.34
N PRO A 711 13.09 -8.24 -1.34
CA PRO A 711 11.64 -8.12 -1.51
C PRO A 711 11.11 -6.68 -1.66
N GLY A 712 12.02 -5.69 -1.71
CA GLY A 712 11.72 -4.26 -1.81
C GLY A 712 12.60 -3.47 -0.84
N GLY A 713 13.43 -2.57 -1.37
CA GLY A 713 14.39 -1.80 -0.58
C GLY A 713 15.03 -0.65 -1.35
N VAL A 714 15.88 0.11 -0.67
CA VAL A 714 16.69 1.18 -1.25
C VAL A 714 18.13 0.70 -1.38
N TYR A 715 18.62 0.70 -2.61
CA TYR A 715 19.96 0.22 -2.95
C TYR A 715 20.78 1.30 -3.62
N ARG A 716 22.06 1.34 -3.30
CA ARG A 716 22.98 2.30 -3.88
C ARG A 716 23.28 1.94 -5.33
N THR A 717 23.16 2.94 -6.20
CA THR A 717 23.57 2.84 -7.59
C THR A 717 24.66 3.87 -7.91
N LEU A 718 25.56 3.52 -8.82
CA LEU A 718 26.71 4.32 -9.24
C LEU A 718 26.50 4.87 -10.65
N ASN A 719 26.75 6.16 -10.80
CA ASN A 719 26.70 6.87 -12.09
C ASN A 719 27.89 6.44 -12.96
N SER A 720 27.61 5.58 -13.94
CA SER A 720 28.61 5.04 -14.87
C SER A 720 28.76 5.89 -16.15
N ALA A 721 28.01 6.97 -16.28
CA ALA A 721 27.95 7.78 -17.50
C ALA A 721 27.64 9.26 -17.20
N LYS A 722 28.52 9.93 -16.44
CA LYS A 722 28.30 11.30 -15.92
C LYS A 722 27.93 12.34 -16.97
N ASP A 723 28.46 12.21 -18.19
CA ASP A 723 28.19 13.13 -19.30
C ASP A 723 26.92 12.77 -20.10
N ASN A 724 26.18 11.73 -19.72
CA ASN A 724 24.94 11.36 -20.39
C ASN A 724 23.82 12.33 -20.00
N PRO A 725 23.07 12.92 -20.95
CA PRO A 725 21.96 13.83 -20.67
C PRO A 725 20.90 13.26 -19.71
N ILE A 726 20.71 11.94 -19.69
CA ILE A 726 19.76 11.27 -18.79
C ILE A 726 20.16 11.46 -17.32
N LEU A 727 21.46 11.48 -17.04
CA LEU A 727 22.01 11.61 -15.69
C LEU A 727 22.33 13.07 -15.32
N ALA A 728 21.83 14.04 -16.09
CA ALA A 728 21.92 15.44 -15.73
C ALA A 728 21.30 15.66 -14.33
N ASN A 729 22.00 16.43 -13.50
CA ASN A 729 21.65 16.73 -12.10
C ASN A 729 21.81 15.58 -11.10
N TYR A 730 22.29 14.40 -11.53
CA TYR A 730 22.69 13.33 -10.62
C TYR A 730 24.17 13.42 -10.28
N GLY A 731 24.50 13.11 -9.02
CA GLY A 731 25.88 12.97 -8.57
C GLY A 731 26.51 11.65 -8.99
N ASP A 732 27.51 11.23 -8.21
CA ASP A 732 28.23 9.97 -8.42
C ASP A 732 27.41 8.75 -7.99
N GLU A 733 26.45 8.96 -7.09
CA GLU A 733 25.61 7.91 -6.51
C GLU A 733 24.14 8.35 -6.50
N LEU A 734 23.23 7.36 -6.53
CA LEU A 734 21.78 7.53 -6.37
C LEU A 734 21.23 6.36 -5.56
N GLY A 735 20.40 6.65 -4.56
CA GLY A 735 19.57 5.63 -3.90
C GLY A 735 18.39 5.26 -4.79
N ALA A 736 18.34 4.01 -5.25
CA ALA A 736 17.31 3.52 -6.15
C ALA A 736 16.46 2.45 -5.48
N TYR A 737 15.15 2.51 -5.71
CA TYR A 737 14.26 1.43 -5.29
C TYR A 737 14.41 0.21 -6.22
N PHE A 738 14.54 -0.97 -5.62
CA PHE A 738 14.55 -2.24 -6.32
C PHE A 738 13.70 -3.27 -5.56
N ASN A 739 13.00 -4.11 -6.31
CA ASN A 739 12.21 -5.23 -5.81
C ASN A 739 12.33 -6.39 -6.78
N MET A 740 12.95 -7.49 -6.34
CA MET A 740 13.21 -8.63 -7.21
C MET A 740 11.94 -9.35 -7.68
N ASN A 741 10.81 -9.18 -7.00
CA ASN A 741 9.57 -9.88 -7.34
C ASN A 741 8.91 -9.33 -8.60
N SER A 742 9.18 -8.06 -8.93
CA SER A 742 8.53 -7.35 -10.04
C SER A 742 9.53 -6.79 -11.08
N LEU A 743 10.82 -6.73 -10.75
CA LEU A 743 11.85 -6.14 -11.59
C LEU A 743 12.86 -7.19 -12.06
N VAL A 744 13.46 -6.93 -13.22
CA VAL A 744 14.47 -7.80 -13.83
C VAL A 744 15.88 -7.33 -13.51
N ILE A 745 16.85 -8.25 -13.48
CA ILE A 745 18.27 -7.89 -13.38
C ILE A 745 18.87 -7.87 -14.79
N LEU A 746 19.40 -6.73 -15.21
CA LEU A 746 19.97 -6.59 -16.54
C LEU A 746 21.47 -6.93 -16.56
N GLN A 747 21.87 -7.67 -17.60
CA GLN A 747 23.27 -7.97 -17.92
C GLN A 747 23.62 -7.41 -19.30
N ALA A 748 24.58 -6.50 -19.35
CA ALA A 748 25.14 -5.95 -20.59
C ALA A 748 26.43 -6.71 -20.98
N GLY A 749 26.52 -7.11 -22.25
CA GLY A 749 27.60 -7.94 -22.78
C GLY A 749 27.07 -9.31 -23.21
N GLY A 750 27.12 -9.58 -24.52
CA GLY A 750 26.49 -10.76 -25.11
C GLY A 750 27.01 -12.07 -24.52
N GLY A 751 26.08 -12.88 -24.01
CA GLY A 751 26.15 -14.35 -23.97
C GLY A 751 27.53 -14.94 -23.64
N GLY A 752 28.20 -14.41 -22.62
CA GLY A 752 29.32 -15.10 -22.03
C GLY A 752 28.75 -16.29 -21.28
N ARG A 753 28.84 -17.50 -21.86
CA ARG A 753 28.86 -18.76 -21.09
C ARG A 753 29.89 -18.58 -19.96
N ARG A 754 29.47 -18.06 -18.80
CA ARG A 754 29.88 -18.71 -17.57
C ARG A 754 29.12 -20.01 -17.62
N GLY A 755 29.85 -21.12 -17.83
CA GLY A 755 29.24 -22.43 -17.71
C GLY A 755 28.51 -22.50 -16.36
N ARG A 756 27.56 -23.43 -16.25
CA ARG A 756 27.25 -24.04 -14.95
C ARG A 756 28.58 -24.52 -14.34
N GLY A 757 29.29 -23.63 -13.68
CA GLY A 757 30.39 -23.91 -12.79
C GLY A 757 29.72 -24.13 -11.45
N GLY A 758 29.59 -25.39 -11.06
CA GLY A 758 29.28 -25.71 -9.68
C GLY A 758 30.30 -25.02 -8.77
N GLY A 759 29.80 -24.51 -7.64
CA GLY A 759 30.53 -24.02 -6.48
C GLY A 759 31.94 -23.48 -6.72
N ASP A 760 32.11 -22.17 -6.51
CA ASP A 760 33.42 -21.62 -6.19
C ASP A 760 34.07 -22.49 -5.09
N ASN A 761 35.27 -22.99 -5.42
CA ASN A 761 36.16 -23.89 -4.67
C ASN A 761 36.03 -25.42 -4.88
N GLY A 762 35.17 -25.92 -5.77
CA GLY A 762 35.09 -27.36 -6.07
C GLY A 762 35.91 -27.79 -7.28
N ARG A 763 37.20 -28.12 -7.14
CA ARG A 763 37.91 -28.93 -8.16
C ARG A 763 37.05 -30.18 -8.46
N PRO A 764 36.76 -30.53 -9.73
CA PRO A 764 36.14 -31.82 -10.07
C PRO A 764 36.96 -32.97 -9.46
N SER A 765 36.31 -34.04 -9.01
CA SER A 765 36.98 -35.17 -8.35
C SER A 765 38.15 -35.70 -9.19
N GLY A 766 39.37 -35.68 -8.65
CA GLY A 766 40.60 -36.06 -9.38
C GLY A 766 41.75 -36.44 -8.44
N ARG A 767 42.91 -36.82 -8.98
CA ARG A 767 44.08 -37.26 -8.18
C ARG A 767 44.93 -36.07 -7.70
N GLY A 768 45.47 -36.09 -6.49
CA GLY A 768 46.42 -35.09 -5.98
C GLY A 768 45.84 -34.02 -5.04
N SER A 769 46.63 -33.00 -4.73
CA SER A 769 46.28 -31.85 -3.89
C SER A 769 45.28 -30.89 -4.58
N LEU A 770 44.77 -29.90 -3.83
CA LEU A 770 43.86 -28.87 -4.35
C LEU A 770 44.45 -28.07 -5.52
N THR A 771 45.78 -27.98 -5.62
CA THR A 771 46.49 -27.25 -6.67
C THR A 771 47.03 -28.15 -7.78
N ASP A 772 46.90 -29.47 -7.64
CA ASP A 772 47.43 -30.40 -8.64
C ASP A 772 46.51 -30.42 -9.88
N PRO A 773 47.05 -30.28 -11.10
CA PRO A 773 46.26 -30.40 -12.32
C PRO A 773 45.72 -31.83 -12.47
N ASP A 774 44.46 -31.96 -12.89
CA ASP A 774 43.84 -33.28 -13.12
C ASP A 774 44.30 -33.87 -14.47
N ILE A 775 45.39 -34.65 -14.45
CA ILE A 775 45.98 -35.26 -15.64
C ILE A 775 45.38 -36.67 -15.84
N VAL A 776 44.60 -36.83 -16.91
CA VAL A 776 44.04 -38.12 -17.34
C VAL A 776 45.16 -39.12 -17.66
N GLN A 777 45.22 -40.25 -16.94
CA GLN A 777 46.24 -41.28 -17.14
C GLN A 777 46.05 -42.03 -18.47
N GLY A 778 47.15 -42.33 -19.16
CA GLY A 778 47.14 -43.06 -20.43
C GLY A 778 46.83 -42.21 -21.67
N ARG A 779 46.62 -40.89 -21.52
CA ARG A 779 46.39 -39.97 -22.62
C ARG A 779 47.59 -39.02 -22.78
N PRO A 780 48.50 -39.24 -23.75
CA PRO A 780 49.60 -38.31 -23.99
C PRO A 780 49.05 -36.92 -24.38
N PRO A 781 49.72 -35.82 -23.99
CA PRO A 781 49.31 -34.47 -24.34
C PRO A 781 49.24 -34.32 -25.86
N TYR A 782 48.12 -33.80 -26.36
CA TYR A 782 47.92 -33.49 -27.77
C TYR A 782 48.18 -32.01 -28.01
N THR A 783 49.18 -31.72 -28.84
CA THR A 783 49.41 -30.37 -29.37
C THR A 783 48.99 -30.38 -30.84
N PRO A 784 47.94 -29.65 -31.24
CA PRO A 784 47.54 -29.59 -32.64
C PRO A 784 48.67 -28.98 -33.48
N LYS A 785 48.97 -29.58 -34.64
CA LYS A 785 49.87 -29.00 -35.64
C LYS A 785 49.01 -28.36 -36.73
N SER A 786 49.26 -27.09 -37.02
CA SER A 786 48.65 -26.40 -38.15
C SER A 786 49.28 -26.87 -39.47
N LEU A 787 48.44 -27.24 -40.44
CA LEU A 787 48.79 -27.60 -41.81
C LEU A 787 48.68 -26.37 -42.74
N PRO A 788 49.37 -26.36 -43.90
CA PRO A 788 49.21 -25.31 -44.89
C PRO A 788 47.76 -25.23 -45.40
N GLY A 789 47.10 -24.10 -45.15
CA GLY A 789 45.68 -23.88 -45.50
C GLY A 789 44.73 -23.84 -44.30
N ASP A 790 45.20 -24.17 -43.10
CA ASP A 790 44.41 -24.03 -41.88
C ASP A 790 44.12 -22.55 -41.61
N VAL A 791 42.85 -22.22 -41.44
CA VAL A 791 42.41 -20.87 -41.06
C VAL A 791 42.67 -20.72 -39.55
N PRO A 792 43.35 -19.67 -39.08
CA PRO A 792 43.44 -19.40 -37.65
C PRO A 792 42.03 -19.34 -37.04
N GLU A 793 41.88 -19.69 -35.75
CA GLU A 793 40.67 -19.37 -34.99
C GLU A 793 40.59 -17.85 -34.74
N SER A 794 40.72 -17.04 -35.80
CA SER A 794 40.24 -15.68 -35.76
C SER A 794 38.73 -15.77 -35.93
N ARG A 795 38.01 -15.51 -34.83
CA ARG A 795 36.64 -15.03 -34.97
C ARG A 795 36.73 -13.86 -35.93
N ASN A 796 36.04 -13.96 -37.08
CA ASN A 796 36.00 -12.91 -38.07
C ASN A 796 35.50 -11.62 -37.38
N THR A 797 36.42 -10.76 -36.94
CA THR A 797 36.14 -9.52 -36.20
C THR A 797 35.62 -8.41 -37.12
N ASN A 798 35.49 -8.70 -38.42
CA ASN A 798 34.96 -7.79 -39.44
C ASN A 798 33.44 -7.88 -39.61
N ALA A 799 32.72 -8.65 -38.78
CA ALA A 799 31.27 -8.48 -38.67
C ALA A 799 30.98 -7.04 -38.19
N PRO A 800 30.01 -6.32 -38.79
CA PRO A 800 29.61 -5.00 -38.33
C PRO A 800 29.36 -5.05 -36.81
N ARG A 801 30.14 -4.30 -36.02
CA ARG A 801 29.86 -4.16 -34.58
C ARG A 801 28.56 -3.37 -34.44
N LEU A 802 27.51 -4.07 -34.04
CA LEU A 802 26.31 -3.41 -33.52
C LEU A 802 26.74 -2.46 -32.39
N PRO A 803 26.08 -1.30 -32.23
CA PRO A 803 26.32 -0.42 -31.09
C PRO A 803 26.22 -1.22 -29.80
N SER A 804 27.28 -1.21 -29.00
CA SER A 804 27.27 -1.88 -27.70
C SER A 804 26.31 -1.15 -26.76
N PRO A 805 25.48 -1.88 -25.99
CA PRO A 805 24.68 -1.27 -24.93
C PRO A 805 25.56 -0.48 -23.95
N LYS A 806 25.09 0.72 -23.58
CA LYS A 806 25.77 1.59 -22.62
C LYS A 806 25.09 1.47 -21.27
N VAL A 807 25.83 1.00 -20.27
CA VAL A 807 25.33 1.00 -18.88
C VAL A 807 25.45 2.39 -18.31
N LEU A 808 24.33 2.98 -17.90
CA LEU A 808 24.27 4.33 -17.33
C LEU A 808 24.35 4.30 -15.81
N LEU A 809 23.64 3.36 -15.18
CA LEU A 809 23.69 3.12 -13.73
C LEU A 809 24.03 1.66 -13.45
N ARG A 810 24.82 1.43 -12.40
CA ARG A 810 25.12 0.10 -11.85
C ARG A 810 24.74 0.03 -10.39
N PHE A 811 24.31 -1.12 -9.90
CA PHE A 811 24.29 -1.38 -8.46
C PHE A 811 25.71 -1.33 -7.90
N ALA A 812 25.86 -0.77 -6.70
CA ALA A 812 27.15 -0.65 -6.03
C ALA A 812 27.75 -2.02 -5.66
N ASP A 813 28.98 -2.00 -5.15
CA ASP A 813 29.66 -3.18 -4.61
C ASP A 813 28.92 -3.70 -3.37
N GLU A 814 29.07 -5.01 -3.11
CA GLU A 814 28.34 -5.77 -2.09
C GLU A 814 28.32 -5.10 -0.71
N ASP A 815 29.46 -4.59 -0.26
CA ASP A 815 29.66 -3.97 1.06
C ASP A 815 28.98 -2.60 1.22
N LYS A 816 28.53 -1.99 0.11
CA LYS A 816 27.91 -0.65 0.07
C LYS A 816 26.53 -0.64 -0.58
N LEU A 817 26.05 -1.81 -0.99
CA LEU A 817 24.86 -1.95 -1.81
C LEU A 817 23.58 -1.57 -1.06
N LEU A 818 23.38 -2.09 0.15
CA LEU A 818 22.17 -1.83 0.94
C LEU A 818 22.22 -0.43 1.56
N MET A 819 21.24 0.41 1.23
CA MET A 819 21.01 1.68 1.94
C MET A 819 19.93 1.52 3.00
N SER A 820 18.80 0.89 2.65
CA SER A 820 17.68 0.67 3.57
C SER A 820 16.88 -0.57 3.18
N GLY A 821 16.54 -1.42 4.14
CA GLY A 821 15.74 -2.63 3.97
C GLY A 821 16.47 -3.93 4.24
N MET A 822 16.24 -4.93 3.39
CA MET A 822 16.84 -6.26 3.43
C MET A 822 17.59 -6.55 2.13
N ILE A 823 18.70 -7.29 2.24
CA ILE A 823 19.25 -8.06 1.13
C ILE A 823 19.86 -9.34 1.67
N ASP A 824 19.53 -10.45 1.01
CA ASP A 824 20.23 -11.73 1.15
C ASP A 824 20.86 -12.08 -0.19
N HIS A 825 22.04 -12.69 -0.19
CA HIS A 825 22.86 -12.93 -1.40
C HIS A 825 23.11 -11.67 -2.26
N PRO A 826 23.67 -10.59 -1.68
CA PRO A 826 23.91 -9.32 -2.38
C PRO A 826 24.88 -9.42 -3.58
N ASP A 827 25.70 -10.46 -3.65
CA ASP A 827 26.62 -10.75 -4.76
C ASP A 827 25.90 -10.99 -6.10
N GLU A 828 24.65 -11.46 -6.07
CA GLU A 828 23.83 -11.66 -7.28
C GLU A 828 23.32 -10.34 -7.87
N LEU A 829 23.29 -9.24 -7.09
CA LEU A 829 22.86 -7.91 -7.51
C LEU A 829 24.03 -6.93 -7.72
N ALA A 830 25.11 -7.07 -6.95
CA ALA A 830 26.25 -6.16 -6.98
C ALA A 830 26.87 -6.01 -8.38
N GLY A 831 27.17 -4.76 -8.78
CA GLY A 831 27.78 -4.42 -10.08
C GLY A 831 26.89 -4.63 -11.32
N LYS A 832 25.69 -5.21 -11.17
CA LYS A 832 24.72 -5.40 -12.27
C LYS A 832 24.19 -4.06 -12.77
N ALA A 833 23.64 -4.05 -13.98
CA ALA A 833 23.13 -2.82 -14.56
C ALA A 833 21.76 -2.46 -13.96
N ALA A 834 21.62 -1.21 -13.50
CA ALA A 834 20.36 -0.64 -13.03
C ALA A 834 19.62 0.11 -14.15
N LEU A 835 20.37 0.71 -15.08
CA LEU A 835 19.84 1.41 -16.26
C LEU A 835 20.76 1.20 -17.46
N VAL A 836 20.20 0.72 -18.56
CA VAL A 836 20.92 0.45 -19.82
C VAL A 836 20.30 1.21 -20.98
N GLN A 837 21.15 1.86 -21.78
CA GLN A 837 20.78 2.49 -23.05
C GLN A 837 21.25 1.62 -24.22
N CYS A 838 20.32 1.27 -25.11
CA CYS A 838 20.60 0.53 -26.35
C CYS A 838 20.25 1.40 -27.55
N GLN A 839 21.24 1.73 -28.38
CA GLN A 839 20.99 2.43 -29.64
C GLN A 839 20.44 1.46 -30.68
N VAL A 840 19.30 1.80 -31.31
CA VAL A 840 18.69 1.02 -32.39
C VAL A 840 18.34 1.97 -33.54
N GLY A 841 19.05 1.83 -34.66
CA GLY A 841 18.92 2.78 -35.77
C GLY A 841 19.25 4.21 -35.31
N LYS A 842 18.31 5.13 -35.52
CA LYS A 842 18.43 6.55 -35.09
C LYS A 842 17.98 6.78 -33.65
N GLY A 843 17.17 5.88 -33.08
CA GLY A 843 16.57 6.04 -31.76
C GLY A 843 17.26 5.23 -30.67
N ASN A 844 16.55 5.08 -29.55
CA ASN A 844 17.08 4.43 -28.35
C ASN A 844 16.01 3.58 -27.66
N VAL A 845 16.47 2.49 -27.04
CA VAL A 845 15.72 1.74 -26.04
C VAL A 845 16.39 1.93 -24.68
N LEU A 846 15.64 2.36 -23.67
CA LEU A 846 16.09 2.40 -22.27
C LEU A 846 15.46 1.26 -21.50
N LEU A 847 16.28 0.54 -20.76
CA LEU A 847 15.89 -0.63 -19.97
C LEU A 847 16.23 -0.35 -18.50
N PHE A 848 15.20 -0.34 -17.65
CA PHE A 848 15.34 -0.10 -16.22
C PHE A 848 15.17 -1.40 -15.42
N SER A 849 16.19 -1.73 -14.62
CA SER A 849 16.10 -2.78 -13.58
C SER A 849 15.54 -2.22 -12.27
N ILE A 850 15.49 -0.90 -12.12
CA ILE A 850 14.91 -0.18 -10.97
C ILE A 850 13.52 0.35 -11.35
N ASN A 851 12.66 0.66 -10.38
CA ASN A 851 11.37 1.31 -10.67
C ASN A 851 11.48 2.82 -10.37
N PRO A 852 11.63 3.69 -11.39
CA PRO A 852 11.76 5.12 -11.16
C PRO A 852 10.47 5.77 -10.63
N MET A 853 9.28 5.19 -10.86
CA MET A 853 8.01 5.70 -10.34
C MET A 853 7.30 4.61 -9.54
N TRP A 854 7.75 4.39 -8.30
CA TRP A 854 7.16 3.43 -7.36
C TRP A 854 6.35 4.14 -6.28
N ARG A 855 5.04 3.90 -6.22
CA ARG A 855 4.13 4.30 -5.12
C ARG A 855 4.25 5.77 -4.68
N MET A 856 4.66 6.67 -5.59
CA MET A 856 5.01 8.07 -5.30
C MET A 856 6.16 8.28 -4.30
N GLN A 857 6.91 7.23 -3.96
CA GLN A 857 8.02 7.27 -3.00
C GLN A 857 9.34 7.72 -3.64
N THR A 858 9.55 7.37 -4.92
CA THR A 858 10.85 7.46 -5.61
C THR A 858 11.08 8.77 -6.38
N VAL A 859 10.58 9.90 -5.87
CA VAL A 859 10.61 11.21 -6.55
C VAL A 859 12.03 11.59 -7.02
N GLY A 860 13.06 11.21 -6.27
CA GLY A 860 14.46 11.45 -6.59
C GLY A 860 14.93 10.77 -7.87
N SER A 861 14.24 9.72 -8.34
CA SER A 861 14.58 8.99 -9.57
C SER A 861 13.74 9.40 -10.79
N TYR A 862 12.78 10.32 -10.63
CA TYR A 862 11.88 10.75 -11.71
C TYR A 862 12.63 11.42 -12.86
N ASP A 863 13.69 12.17 -12.55
CA ASP A 863 14.49 12.87 -13.56
C ASP A 863 15.22 11.90 -14.50
N LEU A 864 15.43 10.63 -14.13
CA LEU A 864 15.91 9.61 -15.07
C LEU A 864 14.96 9.46 -16.27
N LEU A 865 13.64 9.48 -16.03
CA LEU A 865 12.63 9.43 -17.09
C LEU A 865 12.50 10.78 -17.78
N PHE A 866 12.38 11.87 -17.01
CA PHE A 866 12.11 13.18 -17.60
C PHE A 866 13.29 13.71 -18.41
N ASN A 867 14.53 13.48 -17.99
CA ASN A 867 15.70 13.84 -18.79
C ASN A 867 15.78 12.99 -20.06
N ALA A 868 15.47 11.70 -20.00
CA ALA A 868 15.38 10.87 -21.20
C ALA A 868 14.33 11.38 -22.18
N ILE A 869 13.14 11.72 -21.69
CA ILE A 869 12.03 12.24 -22.49
C ILE A 869 12.38 13.60 -23.11
N ARG A 870 12.98 14.52 -22.35
CA ARG A 870 13.38 15.85 -22.86
C ARG A 870 14.42 15.77 -23.97
N ASN A 871 15.35 14.84 -23.84
CA ASN A 871 16.50 14.72 -24.72
C ASN A 871 16.36 13.56 -25.73
N PHE A 872 15.14 13.08 -25.98
CA PHE A 872 14.87 11.84 -26.73
C PHE A 872 15.54 11.80 -28.11
N ASP A 873 15.69 12.96 -28.75
CA ASP A 873 16.30 13.18 -30.07
C ASP A 873 17.81 13.44 -30.02
N GLN A 874 18.39 13.69 -28.84
CA GLN A 874 19.80 14.05 -28.62
C GLN A 874 20.60 12.99 -27.84
N LEU A 875 19.98 11.87 -27.42
CA LEU A 875 20.65 10.83 -26.61
C LEU A 875 21.87 10.16 -27.27
N ASN A 876 22.02 10.32 -28.60
CA ASN A 876 23.13 9.76 -29.38
C ASN A 876 24.20 10.80 -29.74
N GLU A 877 24.00 12.08 -29.41
CA GLU A 877 24.95 13.14 -29.74
C GLU A 877 26.14 13.15 -28.76
N LYS A 878 27.33 13.48 -29.27
CA LYS A 878 28.50 13.69 -28.40
C LYS A 878 28.30 15.01 -27.63
N PRO A 879 28.66 15.08 -26.34
CA PRO A 879 28.60 16.35 -25.59
C PRO A 879 29.33 17.45 -26.35
N VAL A 880 28.64 18.56 -26.62
CA VAL A 880 29.27 19.75 -27.18
C VAL A 880 30.05 20.42 -26.04
N ASP A 881 31.37 20.54 -26.18
CA ASP A 881 32.22 21.28 -25.24
C ASP A 881 31.69 22.72 -25.12
N LYS A 882 30.99 23.02 -24.02
CA LYS A 882 30.66 24.40 -23.65
C LYS A 882 31.91 25.07 -23.06
N LYS A 883 32.88 25.36 -23.91
CA LYS A 883 33.88 26.42 -23.70
C LYS A 883 33.78 27.40 -24.86
N GLY A 884 32.99 28.44 -24.66
CA GLY A 884 32.89 29.63 -25.49
C GLY A 884 32.52 30.80 -24.59
#